data_AF-A0A059IYF1-F1
#
_entry.id   AF-A0A059IYF1-F1
#
_cell.length_a   1.000
_cell.length_b   1.000
_cell.length_c   1.000
_cell.angle_alpha   90.00
_cell.angle_beta   90.00
_cell.angle_gamma   90.00
#
_symmetry.space_group_name_H-M   'P 1'
#
loop_
_entity.id
_entity.type
_entity.pdbx_description
1 polymer ?
#
loop_
_entity_poly.entity_id
_entity_poly.type
_entity_poly.pdbx_seq_one_letter_code
_entity_poly.pdbx_strand_id
1 'polypeptide(L)'
;MAPISLTSITVTDGCTILALLAALYILGKVVYELFINPLASVPGPKLYAVSQFPFLYQSYIGVWPFTLKELHDKYGPVVRISPMDVSLINPDVWKELYTPRSRVGEFKRDNTLRVLDKDGSGIADEDIMEHTRHRRMLSHAFSEKALRGQEGIMQNLVDMLISGLKLHIKKHSSEPVNMTKKYNWATFDVIGDLAFGQPFGCLEADSPHYVISMVNDLFYHMIRTQPFKRFPLLQPFQSLIASPSNAITNVQKFEKFAFETIKKRIENGDAGRKDFISYMQPHNSTGEFTEAELTSNAAALMIAGSETTATTLTAGTYFLLKNPSVYQRLVQEIRSSFKEEKDITISELDNLPYLAAVLTETLRIFPPVPGIMTRVIPKEGKHLCGYWLPGKTVVSVSQLSAYHSERYFLRPEEFIPARWMGDPQFSKDSKDVFQPFSVGPRNCIGQNMARAEMRLIMAKILWNFDLELSPESDNWNEKLIIHGLWRKDPLMEMDTSVAVTSAFTKALPKIELHAHLSGSISRECLREIWLRKREHDPKLQVHDPMIAMPPGKVDYSLKTFFQVFSNLIYLLCSDLESIRYSTKRVLQDFQGDGVKYLELRTTPREIQEQGISKELYVSTVLDVIDDFKNEAMSTYLILSIDRTKSAAEAEILVDLAIKFKGRGVVGVELGGNPSKGDVSVFKDAFSKAKQNGLGITLHFAEVEYSSSPKELTTLLSFQPDRLGHVINVPDDIKEEISRRKIGLELCLSCNVHAKLITGGYPDHHFGYWRHKDCPIILCTDDVGFFCSPVSDEYLLAATNFNLDQSALLDICRKGIDSIFGGPQEKERLYSLIDRFEEELQ
;
A
#
# COMPACT_ATOMS: atom_id res chain seq x y z
N MET A 1 24.56 -91.77 24.15
CA MET A 1 24.72 -90.30 24.12
C MET A 1 25.85 -89.98 23.15
N ALA A 2 25.51 -89.64 21.91
CA ALA A 2 26.47 -89.03 20.98
C ALA A 2 26.41 -87.52 21.21
N PRO A 3 27.55 -86.81 21.37
CA PRO A 3 27.55 -85.37 21.55
C PRO A 3 27.08 -84.72 20.26
N ILE A 4 26.06 -83.86 20.35
CA ILE A 4 25.70 -82.95 19.27
C ILE A 4 26.91 -82.04 19.08
N SER A 5 27.70 -82.33 18.06
CA SER A 5 28.79 -81.47 17.63
C SER A 5 28.17 -80.16 17.17
N LEU A 6 28.37 -79.09 17.93
CA LEU A 6 28.17 -77.70 17.50
C LEU A 6 29.21 -77.39 16.41
N THR A 7 29.07 -78.02 15.25
CA THR A 7 29.84 -77.68 14.04
C THR A 7 29.39 -76.31 13.57
N SER A 8 30.25 -75.33 13.84
CA SER A 8 30.44 -74.08 13.10
C SER A 8 29.16 -73.41 12.59
N ILE A 9 28.52 -72.59 13.43
CA ILE A 9 27.77 -71.44 12.92
C ILE A 9 28.77 -70.64 12.09
N THR A 10 28.65 -70.70 10.77
CA THR A 10 29.48 -69.87 9.91
C THR A 10 29.07 -68.41 10.11
N VAL A 11 29.97 -67.46 9.84
CA VAL A 11 29.62 -66.02 9.91
C VAL A 11 28.36 -65.72 9.09
N THR A 12 28.18 -66.42 7.96
CA THR A 12 26.98 -66.39 7.12
C THR A 12 25.70 -66.88 7.81
N ASP A 13 25.75 -67.96 8.59
CA ASP A 13 24.60 -68.45 9.36
C ASP A 13 24.21 -67.46 10.47
N GLY A 14 25.22 -66.91 11.15
CA GLY A 14 25.02 -65.86 12.16
C GLY A 14 24.37 -64.60 11.59
N CYS A 15 24.85 -64.11 10.44
CA CYS A 15 24.24 -62.98 9.74
C CYS A 15 22.79 -63.27 9.30
N THR A 16 22.51 -64.49 8.85
CA THR A 16 21.16 -64.89 8.40
C THR A 16 20.18 -64.93 9.58
N ILE A 17 20.58 -65.48 10.73
CA ILE A 17 19.77 -65.48 11.95
C ILE A 17 19.51 -64.05 12.43
N LEU A 18 20.54 -63.18 12.45
CA LEU A 18 20.37 -61.78 12.83
C LEU A 18 19.43 -61.02 11.89
N ALA A 19 19.54 -61.24 10.57
CA ALA A 19 18.64 -60.64 9.59
C ALA A 19 17.19 -61.11 9.78
N LEU A 20 16.98 -62.40 10.08
CA LEU A 20 15.66 -62.96 10.33
C LEU A 20 15.04 -62.43 11.64
N LEU A 21 15.82 -62.33 12.71
CA LEU A 21 15.39 -61.72 13.98
C LEU A 21 15.04 -60.23 13.80
N ALA A 22 15.85 -59.49 13.02
CA ALA A 22 15.55 -58.11 12.69
C ALA A 22 14.25 -57.98 11.87
N ALA A 23 14.05 -58.85 10.87
CA ALA A 23 12.82 -58.86 10.07
C ALA A 23 11.57 -59.18 10.91
N LEU A 24 11.64 -60.18 11.80
CA LEU A 24 10.55 -60.52 12.72
C LEU A 24 10.27 -59.38 13.71
N TYR A 25 11.30 -58.73 14.24
CA TYR A 25 11.16 -57.57 15.11
C TYR A 25 10.47 -56.40 14.38
N ILE A 26 10.90 -56.09 13.14
CA ILE A 26 10.30 -55.03 12.32
C ILE A 26 8.83 -55.36 12.01
N LEU A 27 8.53 -56.61 11.60
CA LEU A 27 7.17 -57.04 11.32
C LEU A 27 6.29 -56.96 12.57
N GLY A 28 6.77 -57.46 13.71
CA GLY A 28 6.08 -57.38 15.00
C GLY A 28 5.81 -55.93 15.41
N LYS A 29 6.77 -55.04 15.21
CA LYS A 29 6.60 -53.59 15.45
C LYS A 29 5.55 -52.99 14.52
N VAL A 30 5.55 -53.30 13.23
CA VAL A 30 4.54 -52.82 12.27
C VAL A 30 3.14 -53.28 12.67
N VAL A 31 2.98 -54.55 13.05
CA VAL A 31 1.69 -55.09 13.50
C VAL A 31 1.25 -54.39 14.80
N TYR A 32 2.15 -54.23 15.75
CA TYR A 32 1.85 -53.51 16.99
C TYR A 32 1.40 -52.08 16.72
N GLU A 33 2.15 -51.30 15.94
CA GLU A 33 1.87 -49.89 15.69
C GLU A 33 0.56 -49.64 14.93
N LEU A 34 0.17 -50.55 14.04
CA LEU A 34 -1.01 -50.40 13.19
C LEU A 34 -2.29 -50.96 13.80
N PHE A 35 -2.20 -51.96 14.70
CA PHE A 35 -3.39 -52.68 15.17
C PHE A 35 -3.54 -52.77 16.68
N ILE A 36 -2.43 -52.67 17.45
CA ILE A 36 -2.45 -52.88 18.90
C ILE A 36 -2.19 -51.57 19.66
N ASN A 37 -1.35 -50.68 19.11
CA ASN A 37 -1.02 -49.40 19.73
C ASN A 37 -2.31 -48.62 20.04
N PRO A 38 -2.44 -47.98 21.23
CA PRO A 38 -3.64 -47.19 21.56
C PRO A 38 -3.96 -46.08 20.55
N LEU A 39 -2.95 -45.59 19.81
CA LEU A 39 -3.09 -44.62 18.73
C LEU A 39 -3.44 -45.23 17.37
N ALA A 40 -3.67 -46.55 17.27
CA ALA A 40 -4.05 -47.23 16.02
C ALA A 40 -5.37 -46.72 15.44
N SER A 41 -6.26 -46.22 16.30
CA SER A 41 -7.54 -45.62 15.89
C SER A 41 -7.41 -44.19 15.33
N VAL A 42 -6.28 -43.52 15.58
CA VAL A 42 -6.06 -42.14 15.12
C VAL A 42 -5.75 -42.13 13.62
N PRO A 43 -6.50 -41.38 12.79
CA PRO A 43 -6.29 -41.32 11.35
C PRO A 43 -4.89 -40.84 10.97
N GLY A 44 -4.31 -41.39 9.90
CA GLY A 44 -3.03 -40.93 9.37
C GLY A 44 -2.40 -41.92 8.41
N PRO A 45 -1.32 -41.55 7.69
CA PRO A 45 -0.66 -42.47 6.80
C PRO A 45 0.04 -43.59 7.58
N LYS A 46 -0.18 -44.85 7.15
CA LYS A 46 0.38 -46.04 7.82
C LYS A 46 1.91 -45.98 7.99
N LEU A 47 2.63 -45.41 7.02
CA LEU A 47 4.09 -45.27 7.09
C LEU A 47 4.53 -44.37 8.28
N TYR A 48 3.77 -43.32 8.59
CA TYR A 48 4.05 -42.42 9.70
C TYR A 48 3.64 -43.05 11.03
N ALA A 49 2.58 -43.85 11.05
CA ALA A 49 2.19 -44.61 12.24
C ALA A 49 3.26 -45.62 12.68
N VAL A 50 4.04 -46.19 11.75
CA VAL A 50 5.09 -47.19 12.06
C VAL A 50 6.50 -46.61 12.18
N SER A 51 6.76 -45.42 11.59
CA SER A 51 8.09 -44.84 11.50
C SER A 51 8.07 -43.31 11.62
N GLN A 52 9.05 -42.78 12.38
CA GLN A 52 9.29 -41.33 12.47
C GLN A 52 10.06 -40.79 11.26
N PHE A 53 10.63 -41.66 10.43
CA PHE A 53 11.52 -41.25 9.34
C PHE A 53 10.88 -40.28 8.33
N PRO A 54 9.64 -40.47 7.85
CA PRO A 54 9.04 -39.53 6.90
C PRO A 54 8.87 -38.12 7.48
N PHE A 55 8.45 -38.02 8.75
CA PHE A 55 8.35 -36.76 9.47
C PHE A 55 9.72 -36.07 9.59
N LEU A 56 10.74 -36.81 10.01
CA LEU A 56 12.10 -36.29 10.17
C LEU A 56 12.73 -35.86 8.84
N TYR A 57 12.54 -36.65 7.78
CA TYR A 57 13.05 -36.33 6.45
C TYR A 57 12.45 -35.03 5.91
N GLN A 58 11.13 -34.86 6.03
CA GLN A 58 10.46 -33.65 5.56
C GLN A 58 10.78 -32.43 6.41
N SER A 59 10.95 -32.62 7.72
CA SER A 59 11.43 -31.57 8.60
C SER A 59 12.86 -31.17 8.24
N TYR A 60 13.72 -32.14 7.88
CA TYR A 60 15.11 -31.92 7.47
C TYR A 60 15.22 -31.07 6.18
N ILE A 61 14.38 -31.34 5.18
CA ILE A 61 14.34 -30.56 3.93
C ILE A 61 13.47 -29.29 4.01
N GLY A 62 12.70 -29.11 5.10
CA GLY A 62 11.96 -27.89 5.39
C GLY A 62 10.56 -27.80 4.76
N VAL A 63 9.97 -28.92 4.35
CA VAL A 63 8.63 -28.94 3.71
C VAL A 63 7.53 -29.46 4.64
N TRP A 64 7.89 -29.87 5.86
CA TRP A 64 6.97 -30.54 6.79
C TRP A 64 5.64 -29.79 7.04
N PRO A 65 5.59 -28.47 7.26
CA PRO A 65 4.32 -27.78 7.49
C PRO A 65 3.34 -27.87 6.31
N PHE A 66 3.84 -27.89 5.07
CA PHE A 66 3.01 -28.03 3.86
C PHE A 66 2.44 -29.45 3.74
N THR A 67 3.30 -30.46 3.90
CA THR A 67 2.84 -31.86 3.95
C THR A 67 1.80 -32.06 5.05
N LEU A 68 2.02 -31.46 6.23
CA LEU A 68 1.09 -31.57 7.33
C LEU A 68 -0.30 -30.99 7.00
N LYS A 69 -0.36 -29.89 6.23
CA LYS A 69 -1.62 -29.36 5.69
C LYS A 69 -2.30 -30.35 4.76
N GLU A 70 -1.57 -30.94 3.81
CA GLU A 70 -2.13 -31.99 2.92
C GLU A 70 -2.66 -33.20 3.70
N LEU A 71 -1.94 -33.60 4.76
CA LEU A 71 -2.38 -34.67 5.65
C LEU A 71 -3.68 -34.31 6.38
N HIS A 72 -3.82 -33.08 6.87
CA HIS A 72 -5.04 -32.61 7.51
C HIS A 72 -6.22 -32.49 6.53
N ASP A 73 -5.98 -32.08 5.29
CA ASP A 73 -7.01 -32.05 4.26
C ASP A 73 -7.55 -33.47 4.01
N LYS A 74 -6.65 -34.45 3.93
CA LYS A 74 -7.00 -35.85 3.64
C LYS A 74 -7.61 -36.62 4.81
N TYR A 75 -7.03 -36.52 6.00
CA TYR A 75 -7.39 -37.35 7.16
C TYR A 75 -8.28 -36.62 8.18
N GLY A 76 -8.43 -35.30 8.04
CA GLY A 76 -9.30 -34.50 8.89
C GLY A 76 -8.58 -33.81 10.07
N PRO A 77 -9.34 -33.39 11.10
CA PRO A 77 -8.84 -32.47 12.12
C PRO A 77 -7.84 -33.06 13.13
N VAL A 78 -7.65 -34.37 13.11
CA VAL A 78 -6.75 -35.13 13.99
C VAL A 78 -5.95 -36.09 13.12
N VAL A 79 -4.61 -36.01 13.18
CA VAL A 79 -3.74 -36.82 12.33
C VAL A 79 -2.56 -37.38 13.12
N ARG A 80 -2.35 -38.70 13.06
CA ARG A 80 -1.16 -39.38 13.56
C ARG A 80 -0.01 -39.18 12.58
N ILE A 81 1.01 -38.45 13.02
CA ILE A 81 2.15 -37.98 12.20
C ILE A 81 3.48 -38.67 12.57
N SER A 82 3.46 -39.52 13.58
CA SER A 82 4.55 -40.41 13.98
C SER A 82 3.97 -41.50 14.91
N PRO A 83 4.71 -42.56 15.28
CA PRO A 83 4.22 -43.55 16.23
C PRO A 83 3.68 -42.95 17.54
N MET A 84 4.22 -41.83 18.01
CA MET A 84 3.84 -41.17 19.27
C MET A 84 3.48 -39.68 19.14
N ASP A 85 3.34 -39.16 17.91
CA ASP A 85 3.00 -37.74 17.68
C ASP A 85 1.66 -37.62 16.94
N VAL A 86 0.79 -36.73 17.42
CA VAL A 86 -0.53 -36.44 16.86
C VAL A 86 -0.70 -34.93 16.63
N SER A 87 -1.01 -34.55 15.39
CA SER A 87 -1.34 -33.18 15.00
C SER A 87 -2.84 -32.91 15.07
N LEU A 88 -3.19 -31.70 15.50
CA LEU A 88 -4.55 -31.24 15.72
C LEU A 88 -4.77 -29.90 14.99
N ILE A 89 -5.98 -29.64 14.51
CA ILE A 89 -6.39 -28.34 13.96
C ILE A 89 -7.77 -27.87 14.46
N ASN A 90 -8.33 -28.51 15.48
CA ASN A 90 -9.66 -28.15 16.00
C ASN A 90 -9.61 -26.88 16.88
N PRO A 91 -10.54 -25.91 16.71
CA PRO A 91 -10.58 -24.67 17.50
C PRO A 91 -10.64 -24.91 19.02
N ASP A 92 -11.39 -25.91 19.48
CA ASP A 92 -11.60 -26.15 20.91
C ASP A 92 -10.32 -26.60 21.64
N VAL A 93 -9.38 -27.20 20.88
CA VAL A 93 -8.11 -27.73 21.43
C VAL A 93 -7.20 -26.62 21.92
N TRP A 94 -7.25 -25.42 21.34
CA TRP A 94 -6.35 -24.33 21.75
C TRP A 94 -6.45 -24.05 23.25
N LYS A 95 -7.68 -23.88 23.75
CA LYS A 95 -7.92 -23.61 25.18
C LYS A 95 -7.62 -24.84 26.04
N GLU A 96 -8.00 -26.03 25.58
CA GLU A 96 -7.79 -27.26 26.33
C GLU A 96 -6.30 -27.64 26.47
N LEU A 97 -5.50 -27.38 25.43
CA LEU A 97 -4.10 -27.77 25.35
C LEU A 97 -3.16 -26.72 25.96
N TYR A 98 -3.46 -25.43 25.78
CA TYR A 98 -2.54 -24.35 26.14
C TYR A 98 -3.00 -23.49 27.34
N THR A 99 -4.25 -23.66 27.82
CA THR A 99 -4.76 -22.94 29.00
C THR A 99 -5.12 -23.93 30.13
N PRO A 100 -4.12 -24.50 30.82
CA PRO A 100 -4.37 -25.47 31.88
C PRO A 100 -5.13 -24.85 33.05
N ARG A 101 -6.22 -25.52 33.47
CA ARG A 101 -7.11 -25.09 34.57
C ARG A 101 -6.62 -25.49 35.96
N SER A 102 -5.64 -26.40 36.08
CA SER A 102 -5.04 -26.87 37.34
C SER A 102 -3.62 -27.42 37.14
N ARG A 103 -2.78 -27.38 38.19
CA ARG A 103 -1.39 -27.91 38.19
C ARG A 103 -1.30 -29.45 38.17
N VAL A 104 -2.40 -30.15 38.44
CA VAL A 104 -2.49 -31.63 38.40
C VAL A 104 -3.04 -32.04 37.03
N GLY A 105 -2.34 -32.93 36.32
CA GLY A 105 -2.72 -33.41 34.98
C GLY A 105 -2.46 -32.43 33.83
N GLU A 106 -1.48 -31.53 34.00
CA GLU A 106 -1.12 -30.50 33.02
C GLU A 106 -0.20 -31.03 31.92
N PHE A 107 -0.41 -30.58 30.68
CA PHE A 107 0.43 -30.92 29.55
C PHE A 107 1.82 -30.31 29.69
N LYS A 108 2.86 -31.14 29.63
CA LYS A 108 4.24 -30.65 29.67
C LYS A 108 4.71 -30.19 28.30
N ARG A 109 5.63 -29.22 28.26
CA ARG A 109 6.34 -28.90 27.02
C ARG A 109 7.18 -30.10 26.60
N ASP A 110 7.24 -30.36 25.30
CA ASP A 110 8.21 -31.32 24.75
C ASP A 110 9.57 -30.65 24.55
N ASN A 111 10.63 -31.28 25.04
CA ASN A 111 11.99 -30.72 25.05
C ASN A 111 12.84 -31.18 23.85
N THR A 112 12.27 -31.92 22.88
CA THR A 112 13.05 -32.42 21.72
C THR A 112 13.62 -31.31 20.83
N LEU A 113 13.06 -30.10 20.90
CA LEU A 113 13.53 -28.92 20.18
C LEU A 113 14.53 -28.05 20.99
N ARG A 114 14.84 -28.41 22.25
CA ARG A 114 15.80 -27.64 23.07
C ARG A 114 17.20 -27.73 22.47
N VAL A 115 17.80 -26.62 22.04
CA VAL A 115 19.10 -26.64 21.32
C VAL A 115 20.28 -26.92 22.26
N LEU A 116 20.23 -26.44 23.51
CA LEU A 116 21.32 -26.58 24.48
C LEU A 116 20.79 -27.07 25.85
N ASP A 117 21.41 -28.13 26.38
CA ASP A 117 21.25 -28.53 27.78
C ASP A 117 22.17 -27.64 28.62
N LYS A 118 21.58 -26.72 29.39
CA LYS A 118 22.30 -25.71 30.19
C LYS A 118 21.61 -25.42 31.52
N ASP A 119 22.40 -24.96 32.49
CA ASP A 119 21.94 -24.28 33.70
C ASP A 119 21.41 -22.88 33.35
N GLY A 120 20.22 -22.50 33.85
CA GLY A 120 19.60 -21.18 33.65
C GLY A 120 18.87 -21.01 32.30
N SER A 121 17.75 -21.71 32.09
CA SER A 121 16.93 -21.57 30.88
C SER A 121 16.16 -20.23 30.85
N GLY A 122 15.87 -19.70 29.66
CA GLY A 122 15.09 -18.46 29.50
C GLY A 122 13.58 -18.71 29.52
N ILE A 123 12.78 -17.63 29.43
CA ILE A 123 11.31 -17.69 29.32
C ILE A 123 10.85 -18.64 28.20
N ALA A 124 11.66 -18.80 27.16
CA ALA A 124 11.36 -19.69 26.05
C ALA A 124 11.40 -21.18 26.45
N ASP A 125 12.25 -21.62 27.39
CA ASP A 125 12.59 -23.06 27.56
C ASP A 125 12.30 -23.65 28.95
N GLU A 126 11.90 -22.82 29.90
CA GLU A 126 11.69 -23.23 31.29
C GLU A 126 10.46 -24.13 31.53
N ASP A 127 10.49 -24.94 32.59
CA ASP A 127 9.30 -25.66 33.11
C ASP A 127 8.27 -24.67 33.70
N ILE A 128 7.05 -25.10 33.97
CA ILE A 128 5.91 -24.24 34.30
C ILE A 128 6.19 -23.28 35.47
N MET A 129 6.88 -23.74 36.52
CA MET A 129 7.17 -22.90 37.69
C MET A 129 8.15 -21.77 37.35
N GLU A 130 9.28 -22.10 36.74
CA GLU A 130 10.30 -21.13 36.34
C GLU A 130 9.78 -20.21 35.22
N HIS A 131 9.04 -20.74 34.25
CA HIS A 131 8.35 -19.93 33.25
C HIS A 131 7.41 -18.91 33.90
N THR A 132 6.65 -19.30 34.93
CA THR A 132 5.74 -18.39 35.64
C THR A 132 6.51 -17.26 36.33
N ARG A 133 7.66 -17.58 36.97
CA ARG A 133 8.56 -16.58 37.55
C ARG A 133 9.07 -15.61 36.49
N HIS A 134 9.64 -16.15 35.40
CA HIS A 134 10.19 -15.39 34.28
C HIS A 134 9.13 -14.48 33.65
N ARG A 135 7.94 -15.04 33.38
CA ARG A 135 6.81 -14.30 32.80
C ARG A 135 6.36 -13.17 33.69
N ARG A 136 6.25 -13.39 35.01
CA ARG A 136 5.85 -12.35 35.97
C ARG A 136 6.82 -11.17 35.95
N MET A 137 8.13 -11.45 35.93
CA MET A 137 9.16 -10.40 35.91
C MET A 137 9.14 -9.63 34.59
N LEU A 138 9.08 -10.33 33.46
CA LEU A 138 9.13 -9.71 32.14
C LEU A 138 7.85 -8.95 31.78
N SER A 139 6.68 -9.34 32.31
CA SER A 139 5.39 -8.77 31.88
C SER A 139 5.28 -7.25 32.11
N HIS A 140 6.02 -6.68 33.07
CA HIS A 140 6.03 -5.24 33.30
C HIS A 140 6.60 -4.46 32.11
N ALA A 141 7.65 -4.99 31.48
CA ALA A 141 8.30 -4.40 30.31
C ALA A 141 7.40 -4.38 29.07
N PHE A 142 6.48 -5.35 28.96
CA PHE A 142 5.53 -5.50 27.85
C PHE A 142 4.13 -4.95 28.16
N SER A 143 3.97 -4.24 29.29
CA SER A 143 2.70 -3.60 29.63
C SER A 143 2.41 -2.45 28.67
N GLU A 144 1.14 -2.17 28.42
CA GLU A 144 0.72 -1.07 27.54
C GLU A 144 1.30 0.28 27.99
N LYS A 145 1.36 0.51 29.31
CA LYS A 145 1.99 1.70 29.90
C LYS A 145 3.48 1.81 29.57
N ALA A 146 4.22 0.69 29.62
CA ALA A 146 5.64 0.68 29.29
C ALA A 146 5.88 0.93 27.79
N LEU A 147 5.08 0.28 26.92
CA LEU A 147 5.16 0.46 25.48
C LEU A 147 4.85 1.89 25.05
N ARG A 148 3.80 2.52 25.59
CA ARG A 148 3.50 3.95 25.36
C ARG A 148 4.64 4.85 25.82
N GLY A 149 5.27 4.55 26.95
CA GLY A 149 6.43 5.30 27.44
C GLY A 149 7.67 5.20 26.55
N GLN A 150 7.73 4.21 25.65
CA GLN A 150 8.83 3.98 24.71
C GLN A 150 8.42 4.23 23.24
N GLU A 151 7.24 4.80 22.99
CA GLU A 151 6.74 5.06 21.64
C GLU A 151 7.71 5.89 20.79
N GLY A 152 8.33 6.92 21.37
CA GLY A 152 9.27 7.77 20.67
C GLY A 152 10.49 7.02 20.11
N ILE A 153 10.91 5.92 20.75
CA ILE A 153 12.01 5.08 20.27
C ILE A 153 11.60 4.36 18.97
N MET A 154 10.41 3.74 18.97
CA MET A 154 9.88 3.09 17.77
C MET A 154 9.68 4.11 16.64
N GLN A 155 9.09 5.27 16.93
CA GLN A 155 8.89 6.31 15.93
C GLN A 155 10.22 6.75 15.29
N ASN A 156 11.24 7.07 16.10
CA ASN A 156 12.54 7.52 15.58
C ASN A 156 13.20 6.48 14.65
N LEU A 157 13.14 5.20 15.01
CA LEU A 157 13.73 4.14 14.19
C LEU A 157 12.94 3.89 12.90
N VAL A 158 11.61 3.99 12.96
CA VAL A 158 10.79 3.90 11.74
C VAL A 158 11.01 5.12 10.84
N ASP A 159 11.16 6.33 11.40
CA ASP A 159 11.50 7.53 10.64
C ASP A 159 12.88 7.42 9.98
N MET A 160 13.84 6.77 10.64
CA MET A 160 15.14 6.45 10.07
C MET A 160 15.03 5.46 8.91
N LEU A 161 14.17 4.43 9.02
CA LEU A 161 13.85 3.54 7.91
C LEU A 161 13.28 4.32 6.72
N ILE A 162 12.27 5.17 6.92
CA ILE A 162 11.66 5.98 5.85
C ILE A 162 12.70 6.90 5.22
N SER A 163 13.52 7.58 6.04
CA SER A 163 14.56 8.49 5.55
C SER A 163 15.63 7.75 4.74
N GLY A 164 16.03 6.55 5.19
CA GLY A 164 16.96 5.69 4.48
C GLY A 164 16.41 5.19 3.14
N LEU A 165 15.12 4.86 3.08
CA LEU A 165 14.44 4.50 1.83
C LEU A 165 14.36 5.69 0.86
N LYS A 166 13.95 6.87 1.33
CA LYS A 166 13.94 8.12 0.52
C LYS A 166 15.33 8.41 -0.05
N LEU A 167 16.39 8.25 0.75
CA LEU A 167 17.78 8.46 0.31
C LEU A 167 18.22 7.42 -0.72
N HIS A 168 17.83 6.16 -0.54
CA HIS A 168 18.14 5.08 -1.49
C HIS A 168 17.49 5.36 -2.85
N ILE A 169 16.19 5.68 -2.86
CA ILE A 169 15.45 6.05 -4.07
C ILE A 169 16.09 7.25 -4.75
N LYS A 170 16.46 8.30 -4.00
CA LYS A 170 17.14 9.49 -4.55
C LYS A 170 18.47 9.15 -5.24
N LYS A 171 19.21 8.15 -4.74
CA LYS A 171 20.51 7.74 -5.29
C LYS A 171 20.39 6.75 -6.45
N HIS A 172 19.33 5.95 -6.46
CA HIS A 172 19.21 4.76 -7.29
C HIS A 172 17.83 4.67 -7.95
N SER A 173 17.26 5.78 -8.46
CA SER A 173 15.83 6.00 -8.86
C SER A 173 15.07 4.91 -9.64
N SER A 174 15.73 3.84 -10.08
CA SER A 174 15.14 2.69 -10.79
C SER A 174 15.57 1.32 -10.27
N GLU A 175 16.38 1.25 -9.20
CA GLU A 175 16.84 -0.02 -8.62
C GLU A 175 15.81 -0.55 -7.60
N PRO A 176 15.37 -1.82 -7.74
CA PRO A 176 14.48 -2.41 -6.76
C PRO A 176 15.12 -2.50 -5.36
N VAL A 177 14.34 -2.21 -4.32
CA VAL A 177 14.75 -2.30 -2.92
C VAL A 177 14.40 -3.66 -2.36
N ASN A 178 15.34 -4.28 -1.64
CA ASN A 178 15.07 -5.51 -0.90
C ASN A 178 14.37 -5.21 0.44
N MET A 179 13.04 -5.24 0.44
CA MET A 179 12.24 -4.90 1.62
C MET A 179 12.34 -5.95 2.73
N THR A 180 12.58 -7.23 2.41
CA THR A 180 12.86 -8.27 3.41
C THR A 180 14.01 -7.85 4.33
N LYS A 181 15.09 -7.28 3.77
CA LYS A 181 16.24 -6.79 4.55
C LYS A 181 15.87 -5.56 5.36
N LYS A 182 15.20 -4.58 4.75
CA LYS A 182 14.85 -3.30 5.39
C LYS A 182 13.94 -3.52 6.61
N TYR A 183 12.94 -4.41 6.49
CA TYR A 183 12.10 -4.80 7.62
C TYR A 183 12.88 -5.52 8.72
N ASN A 184 13.80 -6.41 8.34
CA ASN A 184 14.62 -7.12 9.31
C ASN A 184 15.54 -6.16 10.08
N TRP A 185 16.17 -5.20 9.40
CA TRP A 185 17.03 -4.19 10.03
C TRP A 185 16.26 -3.29 10.98
N ALA A 186 15.08 -2.82 10.57
CA ALA A 186 14.24 -1.98 11.40
C ALA A 186 13.80 -2.69 12.68
N THR A 187 13.26 -3.91 12.56
CA THR A 187 12.80 -4.69 13.71
C THR A 187 13.96 -5.12 14.62
N PHE A 188 15.15 -5.38 14.06
CA PHE A 188 16.34 -5.70 14.83
C PHE A 188 16.84 -4.49 15.64
N ASP A 189 16.89 -3.30 15.04
CA ASP A 189 17.25 -2.08 15.77
C ASP A 189 16.20 -1.70 16.82
N VAL A 190 14.90 -1.89 16.52
CA VAL A 190 13.80 -1.64 17.48
C VAL A 190 13.94 -2.53 18.71
N ILE A 191 14.09 -3.85 18.55
CA ILE A 191 14.28 -4.71 19.72
C ILE A 191 15.62 -4.44 20.42
N GLY A 192 16.65 -4.06 19.67
CA GLY A 192 17.92 -3.59 20.21
C GLY A 192 17.73 -2.47 21.22
N ASP A 193 17.01 -1.44 20.80
CA ASP A 193 16.85 -0.23 21.57
C ASP A 193 15.82 -0.39 22.72
N LEU A 194 14.69 -1.07 22.46
CA LEU A 194 13.66 -1.32 23.48
C LEU A 194 14.13 -2.29 24.57
N ALA A 195 14.94 -3.29 24.23
CA ALA A 195 15.42 -4.27 25.20
C ALA A 195 16.76 -3.86 25.85
N PHE A 196 17.71 -3.34 25.08
CA PHE A 196 19.10 -3.14 25.53
C PHE A 196 19.52 -1.67 25.56
N GLY A 197 18.59 -0.74 25.38
CA GLY A 197 18.83 0.70 25.52
C GLY A 197 19.68 1.33 24.42
N GLN A 198 20.01 0.57 23.36
CA GLN A 198 20.72 1.06 22.18
C GLN A 198 20.34 0.25 20.93
N PRO A 199 20.17 0.88 19.75
CA PRO A 199 20.00 0.15 18.50
C PRO A 199 21.28 -0.60 18.11
N PHE A 200 21.19 -1.56 17.19
CA PHE A 200 22.37 -2.27 16.67
C PHE A 200 23.01 -1.58 15.45
N GLY A 201 22.42 -0.47 14.98
CA GLY A 201 22.96 0.41 13.96
C GLY A 201 22.74 -0.08 12.53
N CYS A 202 21.80 -0.99 12.29
CA CYS A 202 21.55 -1.54 10.94
C CYS A 202 20.99 -0.48 9.99
N LEU A 203 20.05 0.35 10.48
CA LEU A 203 19.42 1.40 9.68
C LEU A 203 20.39 2.56 9.40
N GLU A 204 21.18 2.97 10.40
CA GLU A 204 22.17 4.05 10.26
C GLU A 204 23.29 3.68 9.29
N ALA A 205 23.81 2.45 9.40
CA ALA A 205 24.90 1.97 8.55
C ALA A 205 24.43 1.45 7.18
N ASP A 206 23.11 1.41 6.94
CA ASP A 206 22.46 0.78 5.77
C ASP A 206 23.01 -0.63 5.45
N SER A 207 23.29 -1.41 6.50
CA SER A 207 23.97 -2.71 6.38
C SER A 207 23.56 -3.67 7.49
N PRO A 208 23.56 -5.00 7.24
CA PRO A 208 23.12 -5.96 8.24
C PRO A 208 24.15 -6.09 9.36
N HIS A 209 23.67 -6.09 10.61
CA HIS A 209 24.48 -6.57 11.71
C HIS A 209 24.79 -8.07 11.52
N TYR A 210 26.03 -8.50 11.79
CA TYR A 210 26.50 -9.86 11.52
C TYR A 210 25.73 -10.96 12.28
N VAL A 211 24.96 -10.59 13.30
CA VAL A 211 24.16 -11.48 14.16
C VAL A 211 22.84 -11.88 13.50
N ILE A 212 22.32 -11.07 12.56
CA ILE A 212 21.06 -11.35 11.86
C ILE A 212 21.11 -12.71 11.14
N SER A 213 22.20 -13.01 10.44
CA SER A 213 22.37 -14.29 9.74
C SER A 213 22.42 -15.48 10.69
N MET A 214 22.87 -15.28 11.93
CA MET A 214 22.98 -16.33 12.95
C MET A 214 21.61 -16.79 13.48
N VAL A 215 20.59 -15.92 13.46
CA VAL A 215 19.23 -16.26 13.93
C VAL A 215 18.62 -17.36 13.07
N ASN A 216 18.70 -17.23 11.75
CA ASN A 216 18.21 -18.25 10.81
C ASN A 216 18.99 -19.57 10.92
N ASP A 217 20.31 -19.49 11.13
CA ASP A 217 21.16 -20.67 11.35
C ASP A 217 20.78 -21.43 12.63
N LEU A 218 20.34 -20.75 13.68
CA LEU A 218 19.92 -21.38 14.93
C LEU A 218 18.69 -22.27 14.72
N PHE A 219 17.64 -21.76 14.07
CA PHE A 219 16.43 -22.54 13.80
C PHE A 219 16.70 -23.70 12.84
N TYR A 220 17.56 -23.48 11.83
CA TYR A 220 18.02 -24.53 10.94
C TYR A 220 18.73 -25.65 11.70
N HIS A 221 19.65 -25.30 12.62
CA HIS A 221 20.35 -26.26 13.45
C HIS A 221 19.40 -27.00 14.41
N MET A 222 18.43 -26.29 15.01
CA MET A 222 17.42 -26.87 15.89
C MET A 222 16.63 -27.99 15.20
N ILE A 223 16.14 -27.74 13.98
CA ILE A 223 15.35 -28.73 13.24
C ILE A 223 16.22 -29.90 12.77
N ARG A 224 17.46 -29.65 12.33
CA ARG A 224 18.35 -30.72 11.82
C ARG A 224 18.98 -31.61 12.88
N THR A 225 19.03 -31.15 14.13
CA THR A 225 19.50 -31.99 15.24
C THR A 225 18.40 -32.88 15.84
N GLN A 226 17.14 -32.67 15.47
CA GLN A 226 15.99 -33.41 15.99
C GLN A 226 16.09 -34.95 15.79
N PRO A 227 16.56 -35.49 14.65
CA PRO A 227 16.75 -36.93 14.47
C PRO A 227 17.65 -37.58 15.52
N PHE A 228 18.73 -36.89 15.95
CA PHE A 228 19.70 -37.40 16.93
C PHE A 228 19.15 -37.42 18.35
N LYS A 229 18.18 -36.54 18.65
CA LYS A 229 17.49 -36.52 19.94
C LYS A 229 16.40 -37.59 20.03
N ARG A 230 15.72 -37.85 18.90
CA ARG A 230 14.68 -38.90 18.82
C ARG A 230 15.27 -40.30 18.68
N PHE A 231 16.48 -40.43 18.14
CA PHE A 231 17.22 -41.70 18.04
C PHE A 231 18.62 -41.57 18.66
N PRO A 232 18.78 -41.85 19.97
CA PRO A 232 20.06 -41.74 20.66
C PRO A 232 21.19 -42.56 20.02
N LEU A 233 20.86 -43.68 19.37
CA LEU A 233 21.81 -44.52 18.63
C LEU A 233 22.48 -43.79 17.45
N LEU A 234 21.87 -42.72 16.93
CA LEU A 234 22.44 -41.91 15.84
C LEU A 234 23.35 -40.79 16.36
N GLN A 235 23.35 -40.48 17.66
CA GLN A 235 24.13 -39.37 18.22
C GLN A 235 25.62 -39.37 17.83
N PRO A 236 26.34 -40.52 17.78
CA PRO A 236 27.74 -40.55 17.35
C PRO A 236 27.97 -40.04 15.91
N PHE A 237 26.94 -40.03 15.07
CA PHE A 237 26.98 -39.58 13.68
C PHE A 237 26.46 -38.14 13.49
N GLN A 238 26.12 -37.44 14.57
CA GLN A 238 25.55 -36.09 14.52
C GLN A 238 26.46 -35.09 13.80
N SER A 239 27.77 -35.14 14.04
CA SER A 239 28.74 -34.23 13.40
C SER A 239 28.87 -34.43 11.89
N LEU A 240 28.58 -35.63 11.38
CA LEU A 240 28.67 -35.97 9.96
C LEU A 240 27.43 -35.51 9.16
N ILE A 241 26.28 -35.37 9.82
CA ILE A 241 24.96 -35.22 9.17
C ILE A 241 24.27 -33.89 9.54
N ALA A 242 24.51 -33.35 10.74
CA ALA A 242 23.72 -32.26 11.33
C ALA A 242 24.27 -30.84 11.11
N SER A 243 25.50 -30.65 10.59
CA SER A 243 26.07 -29.31 10.48
C SER A 243 27.02 -29.11 9.27
N PRO A 244 26.83 -28.05 8.46
CA PRO A 244 27.97 -27.34 7.88
C PRO A 244 28.84 -26.83 9.05
N SER A 245 30.16 -26.83 8.93
CA SER A 245 31.13 -26.54 10.01
C SER A 245 30.90 -25.27 10.86
N ASN A 246 29.99 -24.38 10.46
CA ASN A 246 29.80 -23.05 11.05
C ASN A 246 28.59 -22.92 11.99
N ALA A 247 27.57 -23.81 11.95
CA ALA A 247 26.31 -23.58 12.68
C ALA A 247 26.48 -23.64 14.21
N ILE A 248 27.19 -24.64 14.74
CA ILE A 248 27.49 -24.74 16.19
C ILE A 248 28.31 -23.53 16.65
N THR A 249 29.28 -23.11 15.85
CA THR A 249 30.09 -21.91 16.11
C THR A 249 29.23 -20.63 16.08
N ASN A 250 28.23 -20.54 15.20
CA ASN A 250 27.32 -19.41 15.11
C ASN A 250 26.38 -19.35 16.32
N VAL A 251 25.90 -20.50 16.83
CA VAL A 251 25.13 -20.54 18.09
C VAL A 251 25.98 -20.00 19.25
N GLN A 252 27.24 -20.44 19.39
CA GLN A 252 28.15 -19.95 20.44
C GLN A 252 28.46 -18.45 20.29
N LYS A 253 28.65 -17.97 19.06
CA LYS A 253 28.86 -16.53 18.77
C LYS A 253 27.63 -15.70 19.14
N PHE A 254 26.43 -16.18 18.80
CA PHE A 254 25.17 -15.52 19.14
C PHE A 254 25.00 -15.38 20.66
N GLU A 255 25.27 -16.45 21.41
CA GLU A 255 25.21 -16.42 22.88
C GLU A 255 26.24 -15.45 23.48
N LYS A 256 27.47 -15.46 22.96
CA LYS A 256 28.50 -14.52 23.37
C LYS A 256 28.07 -13.07 23.11
N PHE A 257 27.46 -12.80 21.96
CA PHE A 257 26.94 -11.48 21.64
C PHE A 257 25.81 -11.05 22.59
N ALA A 258 24.85 -11.93 22.89
CA ALA A 258 23.79 -11.66 23.85
C ALA A 258 24.35 -11.34 25.24
N PHE A 259 25.33 -12.13 25.69
CA PHE A 259 26.04 -11.91 26.95
C PHE A 259 26.75 -10.55 26.98
N GLU A 260 27.56 -10.24 25.96
CA GLU A 260 28.29 -8.96 25.88
C GLU A 260 27.36 -7.76 25.82
N THR A 261 26.20 -7.89 25.14
CA THR A 261 25.20 -6.83 25.05
C THR A 261 24.58 -6.52 26.40
N ILE A 262 24.17 -7.56 27.15
CA ILE A 262 23.64 -7.39 28.51
C ILE A 262 24.70 -6.83 29.45
N LYS A 263 25.91 -7.38 29.40
CA LYS A 263 27.00 -6.95 30.28
C LYS A 263 27.27 -5.45 30.10
N LYS A 264 27.43 -4.99 28.86
CA LYS A 264 27.57 -3.56 28.54
C LYS A 264 26.39 -2.74 29.03
N ARG A 265 25.16 -3.23 28.84
CA ARG A 265 23.95 -2.53 29.29
C ARG A 265 23.89 -2.37 30.82
N ILE A 266 24.28 -3.40 31.57
CA ILE A 266 24.36 -3.35 33.04
C ILE A 266 25.47 -2.39 33.48
N GLU A 267 26.65 -2.46 32.87
CA GLU A 267 27.79 -1.58 33.18
C GLU A 267 27.49 -0.10 32.92
N ASN A 268 26.69 0.22 31.91
CA ASN A 268 26.28 1.59 31.58
C ASN A 268 25.25 2.19 32.56
N GLY A 269 24.60 1.37 33.39
CA GLY A 269 23.60 1.82 34.39
C GLY A 269 22.29 2.38 33.78
N ASP A 270 21.34 2.72 34.65
CA ASP A 270 20.06 3.32 34.25
C ASP A 270 20.20 4.85 34.13
N ALA A 271 20.50 5.35 32.93
CA ALA A 271 20.59 6.79 32.62
C ALA A 271 19.20 7.47 32.56
N GLY A 272 18.28 7.14 33.46
CA GLY A 272 16.89 7.64 33.49
C GLY A 272 15.95 7.02 32.45
N ARG A 273 16.47 6.15 31.57
CA ARG A 273 15.70 5.37 30.59
C ARG A 273 15.26 4.03 31.19
N LYS A 274 14.00 3.64 30.98
CA LYS A 274 13.46 2.33 31.39
C LYS A 274 13.25 1.45 30.17
N ASP A 275 14.23 0.62 29.84
CA ASP A 275 14.13 -0.43 28.82
C ASP A 275 13.75 -1.78 29.44
N PHE A 276 13.62 -2.85 28.64
CA PHE A 276 13.21 -4.15 29.16
C PHE A 276 14.17 -4.69 30.22
N ILE A 277 15.48 -4.45 30.06
CA ILE A 277 16.49 -4.90 31.03
C ILE A 277 16.35 -4.11 32.34
N SER A 278 16.03 -2.81 32.32
CA SER A 278 15.72 -2.04 33.55
C SER A 278 14.57 -2.67 34.36
N TYR A 279 13.58 -3.28 33.70
CA TYR A 279 12.49 -4.01 34.37
C TYR A 279 12.91 -5.41 34.85
N MET A 280 13.99 -5.97 34.31
CA MET A 280 14.58 -7.25 34.71
C MET A 280 15.60 -7.11 35.85
N GLN A 281 16.05 -5.88 36.14
CA GLN A 281 17.01 -5.57 37.18
C GLN A 281 16.38 -5.59 38.60
N PRO A 282 17.17 -5.87 39.64
CA PRO A 282 16.67 -6.08 40.99
C PRO A 282 16.22 -4.76 41.65
N HIS A 283 14.92 -4.46 41.55
CA HIS A 283 14.30 -3.29 42.18
C HIS A 283 13.20 -3.66 43.20
N ASN A 284 13.46 -4.62 44.08
CA ASN A 284 12.59 -5.05 45.21
C ASN A 284 11.48 -6.07 44.88
N SER A 285 11.72 -7.09 44.06
CA SER A 285 10.76 -8.21 43.90
C SER A 285 11.39 -9.57 44.18
N THR A 286 10.61 -10.47 44.80
CA THR A 286 11.04 -11.83 45.14
C THR A 286 11.25 -12.68 43.88
N GLY A 287 12.49 -13.10 43.63
CA GLY A 287 12.88 -14.01 42.55
C GLY A 287 13.73 -13.34 41.47
N GLU A 288 15.00 -13.08 41.78
CA GLU A 288 15.97 -12.42 40.91
C GLU A 288 16.40 -13.32 39.73
N PHE A 289 16.75 -12.72 38.59
CA PHE A 289 17.36 -13.48 37.50
C PHE A 289 18.85 -13.67 37.75
N THR A 290 19.34 -14.90 37.56
CA THR A 290 20.78 -15.15 37.47
C THR A 290 21.35 -14.51 36.19
N GLU A 291 22.67 -14.30 36.13
CA GLU A 291 23.33 -13.81 34.91
C GLU A 291 23.07 -14.73 33.69
N ALA A 292 23.03 -16.05 33.93
CA ALA A 292 22.67 -17.04 32.92
C ALA A 292 21.21 -16.88 32.45
N GLU A 293 20.28 -16.67 33.38
CA GLU A 293 18.86 -16.43 33.05
C GLU A 293 18.67 -15.10 32.31
N LEU A 294 19.36 -14.03 32.71
CA LEU A 294 19.35 -12.75 31.98
C LEU A 294 19.84 -12.97 30.54
N THR A 295 20.97 -13.64 30.38
CA THR A 295 21.56 -13.97 29.07
C THR A 295 20.62 -14.77 28.18
N SER A 296 20.02 -15.83 28.73
CA SER A 296 19.05 -16.66 28.02
C SER A 296 17.78 -15.87 27.62
N ASN A 297 17.28 -15.00 28.50
CA ASN A 297 16.12 -14.17 28.19
C ASN A 297 16.44 -13.11 27.12
N ALA A 298 17.59 -12.46 27.17
CA ALA A 298 18.00 -11.51 26.12
C ALA A 298 18.15 -12.15 24.75
N ALA A 299 18.79 -13.32 24.69
CA ALA A 299 18.89 -14.10 23.46
C ALA A 299 17.49 -14.41 22.89
N ALA A 300 16.56 -14.83 23.74
CA ALA A 300 15.17 -15.09 23.34
C ALA A 300 14.45 -13.83 22.83
N LEU A 301 14.65 -12.67 23.48
CA LEU A 301 14.06 -11.39 23.07
C LEU A 301 14.61 -10.92 21.73
N MET A 302 15.92 -10.97 21.51
CA MET A 302 16.56 -10.60 20.23
C MET A 302 15.99 -11.41 19.07
N ILE A 303 15.84 -12.73 19.25
CA ILE A 303 15.32 -13.63 18.21
C ILE A 303 13.83 -13.37 17.96
N ALA A 304 13.03 -13.36 19.03
CA ALA A 304 11.58 -13.29 18.92
C ALA A 304 11.09 -11.92 18.43
N GLY A 305 11.75 -10.83 18.86
CA GLY A 305 11.34 -9.45 18.55
C GLY A 305 11.74 -8.94 17.17
N SER A 306 12.64 -9.62 16.46
CA SER A 306 13.11 -9.19 15.14
C SER A 306 12.46 -9.98 14.00
N GLU A 307 12.83 -11.25 13.86
CA GLU A 307 12.52 -12.08 12.68
C GLU A 307 11.00 -12.28 12.47
N THR A 308 10.20 -12.34 13.54
CA THR A 308 8.76 -12.61 13.45
C THR A 308 7.97 -11.43 12.89
N THR A 309 8.24 -10.20 13.37
CA THR A 309 7.64 -8.97 12.86
C THR A 309 8.06 -8.74 11.42
N ALA A 310 9.36 -8.86 11.10
CA ALA A 310 9.88 -8.69 9.76
C ALA A 310 9.24 -9.67 8.75
N THR A 311 9.01 -10.92 9.17
CA THR A 311 8.32 -11.93 8.36
C THR A 311 6.89 -11.50 8.02
N THR A 312 6.15 -10.98 9.00
CA THR A 312 4.78 -10.52 8.78
C THR A 312 4.74 -9.32 7.85
N LEU A 313 5.62 -8.33 8.05
CA LEU A 313 5.70 -7.15 7.19
C LEU A 313 6.05 -7.53 5.75
N THR A 314 7.06 -8.38 5.56
CA THR A 314 7.45 -8.87 4.22
C THR A 314 6.29 -9.55 3.51
N ALA A 315 5.65 -10.52 4.16
CA ALA A 315 4.51 -11.22 3.56
C ALA A 315 3.32 -10.28 3.33
N GLY A 316 3.06 -9.36 4.26
CA GLY A 316 1.99 -8.39 4.15
C GLY A 316 2.15 -7.48 2.94
N THR A 317 3.36 -6.98 2.71
CA THR A 317 3.67 -6.18 1.52
C THR A 317 3.50 -6.99 0.24
N TYR A 318 4.04 -8.22 0.17
CA TYR A 318 3.85 -9.10 -0.98
C TYR A 318 2.36 -9.33 -1.31
N PHE A 319 1.56 -9.72 -0.31
CA PHE A 319 0.13 -10.00 -0.54
C PHE A 319 -0.66 -8.75 -0.88
N LEU A 320 -0.31 -7.57 -0.34
CA LEU A 320 -0.92 -6.31 -0.76
C LEU A 320 -0.65 -6.05 -2.25
N LEU A 321 0.60 -6.17 -2.69
CA LEU A 321 0.98 -5.90 -4.08
C LEU A 321 0.40 -6.90 -5.08
N LYS A 322 0.21 -8.17 -4.67
CA LYS A 322 -0.51 -9.17 -5.47
C LYS A 322 -2.02 -8.95 -5.50
N ASN A 323 -2.58 -8.07 -4.67
CA ASN A 323 -4.00 -7.77 -4.58
C ASN A 323 -4.27 -6.26 -4.67
N PRO A 324 -4.22 -5.65 -5.87
CA PRO A 324 -4.27 -4.19 -6.05
C PRO A 324 -5.48 -3.50 -5.39
N SER A 325 -6.65 -4.13 -5.40
CA SER A 325 -7.86 -3.58 -4.75
C SER A 325 -7.73 -3.50 -3.23
N VAL A 326 -7.05 -4.47 -2.61
CA VAL A 326 -6.77 -4.49 -1.19
C VAL A 326 -5.72 -3.43 -0.85
N TYR A 327 -4.66 -3.33 -1.65
CA TYR A 327 -3.63 -2.30 -1.55
C TYR A 327 -4.21 -0.89 -1.62
N GLN A 328 -4.96 -0.58 -2.67
CA GLN A 328 -5.57 0.74 -2.87
C GLN A 328 -6.48 1.13 -1.71
N ARG A 329 -7.30 0.21 -1.22
CA ARG A 329 -8.18 0.47 -0.07
C ARG A 329 -7.39 0.75 1.21
N LEU A 330 -6.30 0.04 1.45
CA LEU A 330 -5.44 0.28 2.62
C LEU A 330 -4.70 1.62 2.51
N VAL A 331 -4.11 1.91 1.35
CA VAL A 331 -3.47 3.19 1.06
C VAL A 331 -4.46 4.34 1.24
N GLN A 332 -5.70 4.20 0.76
CA GLN A 332 -6.75 5.20 0.94
C GLN A 332 -7.09 5.41 2.42
N GLU A 333 -7.27 4.34 3.22
CA GLU A 333 -7.53 4.45 4.66
C GLU A 333 -6.39 5.23 5.35
N ILE A 334 -5.14 4.87 5.06
CA ILE A 334 -3.97 5.52 5.67
C ILE A 334 -3.84 6.98 5.22
N ARG A 335 -3.83 7.23 3.91
CA ARG A 335 -3.57 8.56 3.33
C ARG A 335 -4.68 9.59 3.58
N SER A 336 -5.91 9.13 3.83
CA SER A 336 -7.02 10.03 4.20
C SER A 336 -7.16 10.28 5.70
N SER A 337 -6.50 9.48 6.54
CA SER A 337 -6.62 9.58 8.01
C SER A 337 -5.69 10.61 8.65
N PHE A 338 -4.60 10.96 7.98
CA PHE A 338 -3.59 11.89 8.51
C PHE A 338 -3.40 13.09 7.59
N LYS A 339 -2.84 14.19 8.12
CA LYS A 339 -2.47 15.36 7.31
C LYS A 339 -0.97 15.40 7.07
N GLU A 340 -0.19 15.11 8.11
CA GLU A 340 1.26 15.08 8.08
C GLU A 340 1.80 13.74 8.58
N GLU A 341 2.99 13.35 8.12
CA GLU A 341 3.64 12.09 8.52
C GLU A 341 3.86 11.97 10.04
N LYS A 342 4.06 13.10 10.72
CA LYS A 342 4.23 13.15 12.19
C LYS A 342 2.96 12.81 12.97
N ASP A 343 1.79 12.88 12.32
CA ASP A 343 0.50 12.56 12.95
C ASP A 343 0.30 11.03 13.05
N ILE A 344 1.12 10.24 12.36
CA ILE A 344 1.09 8.77 12.34
C ILE A 344 1.74 8.22 13.62
N THR A 345 0.99 8.27 14.71
CA THR A 345 1.39 7.77 16.03
C THR A 345 0.79 6.39 16.31
N ILE A 346 1.35 5.64 17.26
CA ILE A 346 0.83 4.31 17.65
C ILE A 346 -0.62 4.40 18.11
N SER A 347 -0.96 5.46 18.84
CA SER A 347 -2.32 5.67 19.36
C SER A 347 -3.34 5.93 18.26
N GLU A 348 -2.99 6.71 17.24
CA GLU A 348 -3.92 6.97 16.13
C GLU A 348 -4.07 5.75 15.21
N LEU A 349 -3.03 4.93 15.08
CA LEU A 349 -3.09 3.71 14.28
C LEU A 349 -4.05 2.64 14.84
N ASP A 350 -4.41 2.72 16.11
CA ASP A 350 -5.46 1.86 16.69
C ASP A 350 -6.85 2.17 16.09
N ASN A 351 -7.04 3.35 15.49
CA ASN A 351 -8.28 3.78 14.85
C ASN A 351 -8.41 3.34 13.38
N LEU A 352 -7.44 2.58 12.84
CA LEU A 352 -7.43 2.10 11.44
C LEU A 352 -7.85 0.63 11.34
N PRO A 353 -9.17 0.34 11.22
CA PRO A 353 -9.66 -1.03 11.26
C PRO A 353 -9.24 -1.86 10.05
N TYR A 354 -9.09 -1.26 8.86
CA TYR A 354 -8.70 -2.01 7.68
C TYR A 354 -7.20 -2.38 7.70
N LEU A 355 -6.32 -1.50 8.18
CA LEU A 355 -4.92 -1.83 8.48
C LEU A 355 -4.83 -3.01 9.46
N ALA A 356 -5.62 -2.99 10.53
CA ALA A 356 -5.67 -4.09 11.48
C ALA A 356 -6.16 -5.39 10.81
N ALA A 357 -7.17 -5.32 9.94
CA ALA A 357 -7.69 -6.45 9.19
C ALA A 357 -6.66 -7.04 8.20
N VAL A 358 -5.90 -6.18 7.51
CA VAL A 358 -4.82 -6.58 6.59
C VAL A 358 -3.75 -7.35 7.35
N LEU A 359 -3.21 -6.79 8.44
CA LEU A 359 -2.18 -7.48 9.24
C LEU A 359 -2.70 -8.79 9.84
N THR A 360 -3.97 -8.83 10.24
CA THR A 360 -4.61 -10.04 10.76
C THR A 360 -4.71 -11.13 9.69
N GLU A 361 -5.10 -10.76 8.47
CA GLU A 361 -5.17 -11.69 7.34
C GLU A 361 -3.77 -12.15 6.90
N THR A 362 -2.76 -11.28 6.95
CA THR A 362 -1.36 -11.64 6.72
C THR A 362 -0.89 -12.70 7.70
N LEU A 363 -1.17 -12.53 9.01
CA LEU A 363 -0.83 -13.52 10.03
C LEU A 363 -1.57 -14.85 9.84
N ARG A 364 -2.74 -14.85 9.19
CA ARG A 364 -3.51 -16.07 8.88
C ARG A 364 -2.88 -16.84 7.73
N ILE A 365 -2.59 -16.17 6.62
CA ILE A 365 -2.02 -16.81 5.42
C ILE A 365 -0.54 -17.13 5.58
N PHE A 366 0.18 -16.28 6.31
CA PHE A 366 1.62 -16.37 6.45
C PHE A 366 2.02 -16.28 7.92
N PRO A 367 1.63 -17.27 8.76
CA PRO A 367 1.96 -17.26 10.18
C PRO A 367 3.49 -17.28 10.36
N PRO A 368 4.12 -16.30 11.04
CA PRO A 368 5.59 -16.23 11.14
C PRO A 368 6.23 -17.46 11.77
N VAL A 369 5.48 -18.15 12.63
CA VAL A 369 5.83 -19.42 13.24
C VAL A 369 4.79 -20.46 12.80
N PRO A 370 4.89 -21.04 11.58
CA PRO A 370 3.90 -21.99 11.06
C PRO A 370 3.78 -23.27 11.89
N GLY A 371 4.86 -23.55 12.64
CA GLY A 371 5.15 -24.80 13.29
C GLY A 371 4.41 -25.06 14.60
N ILE A 372 4.73 -26.25 15.10
CA ILE A 372 4.03 -26.98 16.15
C ILE A 372 4.51 -26.53 17.55
N MET A 373 3.60 -26.01 18.38
CA MET A 373 3.83 -25.81 19.81
C MET A 373 3.55 -27.12 20.57
N THR A 374 4.50 -28.04 20.57
CA THR A 374 4.33 -29.38 21.15
C THR A 374 3.99 -29.36 22.65
N ARG A 375 3.18 -30.33 23.04
CA ARG A 375 2.77 -30.65 24.39
C ARG A 375 2.75 -32.17 24.58
N VAL A 376 3.07 -32.65 25.77
CA VAL A 376 3.10 -34.07 26.10
C VAL A 376 1.87 -34.40 26.93
N ILE A 377 1.11 -35.41 26.51
CA ILE A 377 -0.06 -35.94 27.21
C ILE A 377 0.39 -36.46 28.60
N PRO A 378 -0.30 -36.05 29.69
CA PRO A 378 -0.06 -36.54 31.04
C PRO A 378 -0.06 -38.06 31.16
N LYS A 379 0.56 -38.62 32.21
CA LYS A 379 0.76 -40.08 32.36
C LYS A 379 -0.55 -40.86 32.33
N GLU A 380 -1.61 -40.28 32.89
CA GLU A 380 -2.97 -40.79 32.96
C GLU A 380 -3.67 -40.92 31.60
N GLY A 381 -3.13 -40.31 30.54
CA GLY A 381 -3.80 -40.22 29.24
C GLY A 381 -4.90 -39.15 29.23
N LYS A 382 -5.41 -38.83 28.03
CA LYS A 382 -6.45 -37.82 27.89
C LYS A 382 -7.27 -38.02 26.62
N HIS A 383 -8.57 -37.78 26.70
CA HIS A 383 -9.43 -37.64 25.53
C HIS A 383 -9.25 -36.25 24.91
N LEU A 384 -8.89 -36.19 23.62
CA LEU A 384 -8.84 -34.96 22.83
C LEU A 384 -9.49 -35.21 21.47
N CYS A 385 -10.34 -34.29 21.01
CA CYS A 385 -11.02 -34.37 19.71
C CYS A 385 -11.72 -35.72 19.43
N GLY A 386 -12.27 -36.37 20.46
CA GLY A 386 -12.94 -37.67 20.33
C GLY A 386 -12.00 -38.89 20.32
N TYR A 387 -10.69 -38.72 20.54
CA TYR A 387 -9.73 -39.81 20.60
C TYR A 387 -9.11 -39.93 21.99
N TRP A 388 -8.95 -41.17 22.48
CA TRP A 388 -8.14 -41.45 23.66
C TRP A 388 -6.66 -41.42 23.29
N LEU A 389 -5.90 -40.51 23.90
CA LEU A 389 -4.45 -40.41 23.71
C LEU A 389 -3.75 -40.92 24.97
N PRO A 390 -2.87 -41.94 24.85
CA PRO A 390 -2.15 -42.47 25.99
C PRO A 390 -1.08 -41.47 26.47
N GLY A 391 -0.69 -41.60 27.74
CA GLY A 391 0.38 -40.78 28.30
C GLY A 391 1.69 -40.85 27.51
N LYS A 392 2.44 -39.75 27.51
CA LYS A 392 3.66 -39.52 26.70
C LYS A 392 3.42 -39.28 25.20
N THR A 393 2.19 -39.33 24.70
CA THR A 393 1.88 -38.88 23.33
C THR A 393 2.21 -37.39 23.19
N VAL A 394 2.91 -37.02 22.13
CA VAL A 394 3.19 -35.62 21.80
C VAL A 394 2.06 -35.10 20.92
N VAL A 395 1.47 -33.97 21.30
CA VAL A 395 0.37 -33.32 20.60
C VAL A 395 0.70 -31.87 20.30
N SER A 396 0.11 -31.35 19.24
CA SER A 396 0.29 -29.95 18.86
C SER A 396 -0.81 -29.47 17.95
N VAL A 397 -1.05 -28.15 17.97
CA VAL A 397 -1.89 -27.51 16.97
C VAL A 397 -1.02 -26.93 15.85
N SER A 398 -1.28 -27.32 14.60
CA SER A 398 -0.62 -26.71 13.43
C SER A 398 -1.37 -25.44 13.03
N GLN A 399 -0.71 -24.29 13.17
CA GLN A 399 -1.28 -23.01 12.76
C GLN A 399 -1.51 -22.98 11.24
N LEU A 400 -0.49 -23.30 10.44
CA LEU A 400 -0.59 -23.27 8.98
C LEU A 400 -1.73 -24.18 8.47
N SER A 401 -1.78 -25.44 8.92
CA SER A 401 -2.83 -26.36 8.48
C SER A 401 -4.22 -25.93 8.95
N ALA A 402 -4.35 -25.37 10.16
CA ALA A 402 -5.64 -24.90 10.67
C ALA A 402 -6.12 -23.65 9.93
N TYR A 403 -5.22 -22.71 9.65
CA TYR A 403 -5.55 -21.41 9.05
C TYR A 403 -5.88 -21.55 7.56
N HIS A 404 -5.35 -22.59 6.90
CA HIS A 404 -5.60 -22.91 5.50
C HIS A 404 -6.68 -23.99 5.29
N SER A 405 -7.41 -24.39 6.34
CA SER A 405 -8.43 -25.43 6.22
C SER A 405 -9.77 -24.86 5.78
N GLU A 406 -10.34 -25.39 4.69
CA GLU A 406 -11.70 -25.09 4.22
C GLU A 406 -12.78 -25.45 5.24
N ARG A 407 -12.45 -26.23 6.28
CA ARG A 407 -13.35 -26.53 7.41
C ARG A 407 -13.64 -25.30 8.26
N TYR A 408 -12.72 -24.34 8.29
CA TYR A 408 -12.78 -23.19 9.20
C TYR A 408 -12.77 -21.86 8.47
N PHE A 409 -12.24 -21.79 7.26
CA PHE A 409 -12.19 -20.55 6.48
C PHE A 409 -12.74 -20.79 5.08
N LEU A 410 -13.70 -19.97 4.66
CA LEU A 410 -14.13 -19.90 3.27
C LEU A 410 -13.03 -19.27 2.43
N ARG A 411 -12.67 -19.94 1.32
CA ARG A 411 -11.58 -19.53 0.40
C ARG A 411 -10.28 -19.28 1.17
N PRO A 412 -9.74 -20.31 1.85
CA PRO A 412 -8.65 -20.15 2.81
C PRO A 412 -7.33 -19.70 2.16
N GLU A 413 -7.12 -19.95 0.87
CA GLU A 413 -5.89 -19.58 0.17
C GLU A 413 -5.91 -18.13 -0.36
N GLU A 414 -7.07 -17.46 -0.38
CA GLU A 414 -7.21 -16.08 -0.88
C GLU A 414 -6.95 -15.04 0.22
N PHE A 415 -6.20 -13.98 -0.11
CA PHE A 415 -5.91 -12.85 0.78
C PHE A 415 -7.10 -11.89 0.89
N ILE A 416 -7.95 -12.07 1.90
CA ILE A 416 -9.21 -11.33 2.04
C ILE A 416 -9.33 -10.66 3.41
N PRO A 417 -8.83 -9.43 3.58
CA PRO A 417 -8.98 -8.67 4.83
C PRO A 417 -10.43 -8.40 5.23
N ALA A 418 -11.35 -8.30 4.25
CA ALA A 418 -12.78 -8.07 4.50
C ALA A 418 -13.43 -9.11 5.43
N ARG A 419 -12.86 -10.32 5.52
CA ARG A 419 -13.22 -11.36 6.50
C ARG A 419 -13.25 -10.86 7.94
N TRP A 420 -12.34 -9.95 8.28
CA TRP A 420 -12.19 -9.38 9.61
C TRP A 420 -13.04 -8.12 9.82
N MET A 421 -13.74 -7.66 8.79
CA MET A 421 -14.51 -6.40 8.77
C MET A 421 -16.03 -6.60 8.88
N GLY A 422 -16.48 -7.79 9.29
CA GLY A 422 -17.91 -8.07 9.51
C GLY A 422 -18.70 -8.37 8.24
N ASP A 423 -18.03 -8.67 7.12
CA ASP A 423 -18.69 -9.07 5.87
C ASP A 423 -19.52 -10.37 6.09
N PRO A 424 -20.84 -10.35 5.79
CA PRO A 424 -21.72 -11.50 5.98
C PRO A 424 -21.28 -12.76 5.24
N GLN A 425 -20.53 -12.64 4.13
CA GLN A 425 -20.02 -13.77 3.37
C GLN A 425 -19.15 -14.70 4.22
N PHE A 426 -18.39 -14.13 5.16
CA PHE A 426 -17.44 -14.84 6.03
C PHE A 426 -17.99 -15.07 7.45
N SER A 427 -19.29 -14.90 7.66
CA SER A 427 -19.94 -15.10 8.96
C SER A 427 -19.80 -16.54 9.51
N LYS A 428 -19.56 -17.51 8.62
CA LYS A 428 -19.35 -18.92 8.98
C LYS A 428 -17.88 -19.28 9.23
N ASP A 429 -16.94 -18.34 9.04
CA ASP A 429 -15.53 -18.58 9.32
C ASP A 429 -15.33 -18.78 10.84
N SER A 430 -14.67 -19.87 11.22
CA SER A 430 -14.39 -20.24 12.61
C SER A 430 -13.15 -19.49 13.12
N LYS A 431 -13.30 -18.18 13.33
CA LYS A 431 -12.20 -17.28 13.74
C LYS A 431 -11.52 -17.68 15.05
N ASP A 432 -12.18 -18.44 15.93
CA ASP A 432 -11.59 -18.95 17.17
C ASP A 432 -10.38 -19.88 16.95
N VAL A 433 -10.27 -20.50 15.76
CA VAL A 433 -9.13 -21.34 15.40
C VAL A 433 -7.86 -20.51 15.19
N PHE A 434 -8.00 -19.20 14.89
CA PHE A 434 -6.90 -18.30 14.58
C PHE A 434 -6.27 -17.73 15.86
N GLN A 435 -5.09 -18.25 16.21
CA GLN A 435 -4.36 -17.89 17.44
C GLN A 435 -2.87 -17.61 17.13
N PRO A 436 -2.54 -16.58 16.31
CA PRO A 436 -1.19 -16.33 15.82
C PRO A 436 -0.17 -16.09 16.95
N PHE A 437 -0.64 -15.53 18.06
CA PHE A 437 0.16 -15.25 19.26
C PHE A 437 0.01 -16.33 20.35
N SER A 438 -0.60 -17.47 20.02
CA SER A 438 -0.96 -18.54 20.97
C SER A 438 -1.91 -18.07 22.08
N VAL A 439 -2.27 -18.97 23.00
CA VAL A 439 -3.16 -18.70 24.14
C VAL A 439 -2.60 -19.25 25.45
N GLY A 440 -3.15 -18.78 26.56
CA GLY A 440 -2.79 -19.24 27.90
C GLY A 440 -1.48 -18.64 28.44
N PRO A 441 -0.92 -19.20 29.54
CA PRO A 441 0.21 -18.62 30.26
C PRO A 441 1.49 -18.48 29.43
N ARG A 442 1.65 -19.28 28.37
CA ARG A 442 2.79 -19.27 27.44
C ARG A 442 2.50 -18.56 26.11
N ASN A 443 1.47 -17.72 26.05
CA ASN A 443 1.22 -16.90 24.86
C ASN A 443 2.36 -15.90 24.62
N CYS A 444 2.41 -15.33 23.41
CA CYS A 444 3.44 -14.35 23.06
C CYS A 444 3.39 -13.14 24.01
N ILE A 445 4.50 -12.89 24.70
CA ILE A 445 4.62 -11.74 25.62
C ILE A 445 4.68 -10.41 24.87
N GLY A 446 5.25 -10.42 23.65
CA GLY A 446 5.45 -9.25 22.81
C GLY A 446 4.28 -8.91 21.88
N GLN A 447 3.11 -9.55 22.02
CA GLN A 447 2.03 -9.40 21.03
C GLN A 447 1.53 -7.95 20.85
N ASN A 448 1.55 -7.14 21.90
CA ASN A 448 1.10 -5.74 21.83
C ASN A 448 2.16 -4.88 21.15
N MET A 449 3.43 -5.10 21.48
CA MET A 449 4.58 -4.45 20.84
C MET A 449 4.60 -4.78 19.34
N ALA A 450 4.50 -6.05 18.97
CA ALA A 450 4.51 -6.49 17.58
C ALA A 450 3.36 -5.85 16.77
N ARG A 451 2.14 -5.78 17.33
CA ARG A 451 1.01 -5.11 16.66
C ARG A 451 1.27 -3.61 16.44
N ALA A 452 1.79 -2.92 17.46
CA ALA A 452 2.13 -1.50 17.36
C ALA A 452 3.22 -1.26 16.29
N GLU A 453 4.30 -2.06 16.36
CA GLU A 453 5.42 -2.01 15.43
C GLU A 453 4.99 -2.29 13.98
N MET A 454 4.24 -3.37 13.74
CA MET A 454 3.74 -3.72 12.40
C MET A 454 2.86 -2.62 11.80
N ARG A 455 1.94 -2.05 12.60
CA ARG A 455 1.07 -0.97 12.15
C ARG A 455 1.87 0.27 11.81
N LEU A 456 2.80 0.66 12.68
CA LEU A 456 3.61 1.86 12.50
C LEU A 456 4.46 1.79 11.23
N ILE A 457 5.18 0.68 11.05
CA ILE A 457 6.02 0.48 9.87
C ILE A 457 5.19 0.43 8.59
N MET A 458 4.13 -0.40 8.54
CA MET A 458 3.29 -0.54 7.36
C MET A 458 2.61 0.79 6.99
N ALA A 459 2.07 1.51 7.99
CA ALA A 459 1.39 2.78 7.75
C ALA A 459 2.35 3.86 7.25
N LYS A 460 3.52 4.03 7.88
CA LYS A 460 4.50 5.03 7.44
C LYS A 460 5.06 4.71 6.06
N ILE A 461 5.26 3.44 5.70
CA ILE A 461 5.68 3.07 4.34
C ILE A 461 4.61 3.44 3.32
N LEU A 462 3.37 2.99 3.50
CA LEU A 462 2.29 3.23 2.55
C LEU A 462 1.85 4.70 2.48
N TRP A 463 2.10 5.45 3.55
CA TRP A 463 1.92 6.90 3.55
C TRP A 463 2.95 7.60 2.64
N ASN A 464 4.20 7.17 2.69
CA ASN A 464 5.31 7.85 2.00
C ASN A 464 5.56 7.37 0.57
N PHE A 465 5.22 6.13 0.25
CA PHE A 465 5.67 5.45 -0.96
C PHE A 465 4.50 4.78 -1.69
N ASP A 466 4.56 4.78 -3.02
CA ASP A 466 3.74 3.92 -3.86
C ASP A 466 4.56 2.70 -4.27
N LEU A 467 4.15 1.54 -3.78
CA LEU A 467 4.92 0.31 -3.91
C LEU A 467 4.48 -0.47 -5.16
N GLU A 468 5.45 -0.97 -5.92
CA GLU A 468 5.24 -1.91 -7.02
C GLU A 468 6.14 -3.15 -6.85
N LEU A 469 5.58 -4.32 -7.17
CA LEU A 469 6.32 -5.58 -7.06
C LEU A 469 7.27 -5.73 -8.25
N SER A 470 8.56 -5.95 -8.00
CA SER A 470 9.50 -6.25 -9.08
C SER A 470 9.11 -7.56 -9.78
N PRO A 471 9.25 -7.68 -11.12
CA PRO A 471 8.97 -8.93 -11.85
C PRO A 471 9.68 -10.16 -11.28
N GLU A 472 10.87 -9.99 -10.69
CA GLU A 472 11.63 -11.07 -10.06
C GLU A 472 10.94 -11.66 -8.82
N SER A 473 10.06 -10.88 -8.19
CA SER A 473 9.35 -11.26 -6.96
C SER A 473 7.91 -11.73 -7.19
N ASP A 474 7.45 -11.86 -8.45
CA ASP A 474 6.05 -12.19 -8.77
C ASP A 474 5.55 -13.48 -8.08
N ASN A 475 6.43 -14.50 -8.01
CA ASN A 475 6.17 -15.82 -7.42
C ASN A 475 6.96 -16.06 -6.12
N TRP A 476 7.23 -14.99 -5.35
CA TRP A 476 8.08 -15.02 -4.16
C TRP A 476 7.66 -16.07 -3.11
N ASN A 477 6.36 -16.36 -2.96
CA ASN A 477 5.85 -17.26 -1.94
C ASN A 477 5.84 -18.76 -2.34
N GLU A 478 6.10 -19.13 -3.60
CA GLU A 478 5.88 -20.51 -4.09
C GLU A 478 6.96 -21.52 -3.69
N LYS A 479 8.21 -21.06 -3.47
CA LYS A 479 9.38 -21.95 -3.28
C LYS A 479 9.99 -21.86 -1.88
N LEU A 480 9.26 -21.26 -0.94
CA LEU A 480 9.75 -21.05 0.41
C LEU A 480 9.78 -22.36 1.20
N ILE A 481 10.79 -22.50 2.06
CA ILE A 481 10.96 -23.63 2.98
C ILE A 481 10.91 -23.15 4.43
N ILE A 482 10.47 -24.03 5.32
CA ILE A 482 10.24 -23.72 6.74
C ILE A 482 11.11 -24.63 7.60
N HIS A 483 12.12 -24.03 8.24
CA HIS A 483 12.91 -24.67 9.30
C HIS A 483 12.60 -23.95 10.60
N GLY A 484 11.43 -24.22 11.19
CA GLY A 484 10.92 -23.48 12.35
C GLY A 484 10.33 -22.12 11.96
N LEU A 485 11.11 -21.30 11.25
CA LEU A 485 10.69 -20.04 10.62
C LEU A 485 10.78 -20.15 9.09
N TRP A 486 10.13 -19.21 8.39
CA TRP A 486 10.21 -19.07 6.95
C TRP A 486 11.61 -18.64 6.49
N ARG A 487 12.24 -19.42 5.63
CA ARG A 487 13.42 -18.98 4.87
C ARG A 487 12.93 -18.19 3.66
N LYS A 488 12.96 -16.86 3.81
CA LYS A 488 12.46 -15.90 2.83
C LYS A 488 13.54 -15.56 1.80
N ASP A 489 13.16 -15.57 0.53
CA ASP A 489 13.96 -14.95 -0.52
C ASP A 489 13.87 -13.40 -0.45
N PRO A 490 14.77 -12.66 -1.11
CA PRO A 490 14.62 -11.22 -1.31
C PRO A 490 13.24 -10.87 -1.89
N LEU A 491 12.50 -9.97 -1.21
CA LEU A 491 11.33 -9.32 -1.79
C LEU A 491 11.82 -8.00 -2.39
N MET A 492 11.89 -7.95 -3.72
CA MET A 492 12.37 -6.79 -4.48
C MET A 492 11.17 -5.94 -4.89
N GLU A 493 11.16 -4.67 -4.50
CA GLU A 493 10.10 -3.72 -4.80
C GLU A 493 10.66 -2.55 -5.61
N MET A 494 9.97 -2.15 -6.67
CA MET A 494 10.23 -0.90 -7.35
C MET A 494 9.37 0.19 -6.70
N ASP A 495 9.98 1.31 -6.34
CA ASP A 495 9.29 2.55 -6.07
C ASP A 495 9.87 3.60 -7.01
N THR A 496 9.02 4.18 -7.86
CA THR A 496 9.43 5.23 -8.81
C THR A 496 8.76 6.57 -8.54
N SER A 497 8.00 6.76 -7.44
CA SER A 497 7.33 8.06 -7.27
C SER A 497 7.08 8.51 -5.84
N VAL A 498 7.63 9.69 -5.53
CA VAL A 498 7.10 10.56 -4.47
C VAL A 498 5.63 10.83 -4.77
N ALA A 499 4.76 10.57 -3.80
CA ALA A 499 3.32 10.76 -3.94
C ALA A 499 2.99 12.15 -4.51
N VAL A 500 2.08 12.21 -5.48
CA VAL A 500 1.56 13.48 -6.01
C VAL A 500 0.65 14.10 -4.94
N THR A 501 1.03 15.27 -4.43
CA THR A 501 0.26 16.00 -3.43
C THR A 501 -0.41 17.23 -4.03
N SER A 502 -1.43 17.78 -3.36
CA SER A 502 -2.03 19.08 -3.74
C SER A 502 -1.00 20.22 -3.74
N ALA A 503 -0.02 20.19 -2.82
CA ALA A 503 1.06 21.17 -2.81
C ALA A 503 1.93 21.08 -4.07
N PHE A 504 2.25 19.85 -4.51
CA PHE A 504 2.98 19.60 -5.75
C PHE A 504 2.19 20.09 -6.97
N THR A 505 0.92 19.69 -7.12
CA THR A 505 0.12 20.10 -8.29
C THR A 505 -0.14 21.60 -8.33
N LYS A 506 -0.18 22.28 -7.18
CA LYS A 506 -0.24 23.74 -7.12
C LYS A 506 1.08 24.40 -7.54
N ALA A 507 2.22 23.82 -7.17
CA ALA A 507 3.55 24.36 -7.52
C ALA A 507 3.94 24.10 -8.99
N LEU A 508 3.40 23.04 -9.61
CA LEU A 508 3.64 22.69 -11.02
C LEU A 508 3.44 23.92 -11.95
N PRO A 509 4.38 24.19 -12.87
CA PRO A 509 4.27 25.26 -13.86
C PRO A 509 3.28 24.89 -14.98
N LYS A 510 1.99 24.91 -14.63
CA LYS A 510 0.88 24.48 -15.49
C LYS A 510 0.53 25.55 -16.54
N ILE A 511 -0.13 25.12 -17.61
CA ILE A 511 -0.72 25.98 -18.63
C ILE A 511 -2.24 25.77 -18.66
N GLU A 512 -3.00 26.80 -19.00
CA GLU A 512 -4.47 26.76 -19.11
C GLU A 512 -4.90 27.28 -20.49
N LEU A 513 -5.59 26.45 -21.27
CA LEU A 513 -5.93 26.73 -22.68
C LEU A 513 -7.44 26.69 -22.98
N HIS A 514 -8.28 26.35 -22.00
CA HIS A 514 -9.73 26.14 -22.16
C HIS A 514 -10.62 27.10 -21.34
N ALA A 515 -10.05 27.85 -20.41
CA ALA A 515 -10.84 28.71 -19.52
C ALA A 515 -11.65 29.82 -20.25
N HIS A 516 -12.96 29.85 -20.01
CA HIS A 516 -13.88 30.92 -20.44
C HIS A 516 -13.98 32.05 -19.40
N LEU A 517 -13.70 33.29 -19.77
CA LEU A 517 -13.71 34.46 -18.87
C LEU A 517 -14.99 34.54 -18.03
N SER A 518 -16.17 34.39 -18.65
CA SER A 518 -17.44 34.51 -17.94
C SER A 518 -17.70 33.32 -16.99
N GLY A 519 -17.22 32.12 -17.35
CA GLY A 519 -17.32 30.92 -16.53
C GLY A 519 -16.31 30.84 -15.39
N SER A 520 -15.17 31.52 -15.55
CA SER A 520 -14.10 31.55 -14.56
C SER A 520 -14.34 32.58 -13.44
N ILE A 521 -15.37 33.42 -13.54
CA ILE A 521 -15.69 34.39 -12.49
C ILE A 521 -16.21 33.64 -11.27
N SER A 522 -15.44 33.67 -10.19
CA SER A 522 -15.82 33.04 -8.93
C SER A 522 -17.11 33.62 -8.36
N ARG A 523 -17.86 32.78 -7.65
CA ARG A 523 -19.10 33.18 -6.95
C ARG A 523 -18.85 34.32 -5.94
N GLU A 524 -17.66 34.36 -5.34
CA GLU A 524 -17.20 35.43 -4.46
C GLU A 524 -17.02 36.74 -5.25
N CYS A 525 -16.38 36.70 -6.41
CA CYS A 525 -16.24 37.88 -7.28
C CYS A 525 -17.60 38.40 -7.74
N LEU A 526 -18.50 37.52 -8.19
CA LEU A 526 -19.87 37.90 -8.55
C LEU A 526 -20.60 38.55 -7.37
N ARG A 527 -20.42 38.00 -6.16
CA ARG A 527 -21.02 38.52 -4.92
C ARG A 527 -20.53 39.93 -4.62
N GLU A 528 -19.24 40.20 -4.78
CA GLU A 528 -18.66 41.53 -4.59
C GLU A 528 -19.22 42.54 -5.59
N ILE A 529 -19.33 42.17 -6.87
CA ILE A 529 -19.94 43.02 -7.91
C ILE A 529 -21.41 43.29 -7.57
N TRP A 530 -22.16 42.26 -7.17
CA TRP A 530 -23.56 42.38 -6.77
C TRP A 530 -23.75 43.35 -5.60
N LEU A 531 -22.89 43.28 -4.58
CA LEU A 531 -22.96 44.17 -3.42
C LEU A 531 -22.74 45.63 -3.83
N ARG A 532 -21.71 45.91 -4.64
CA ARG A 532 -21.45 47.26 -5.15
C ARG A 532 -22.61 47.80 -5.99
N LYS A 533 -23.19 46.96 -6.86
CA LYS A 533 -24.34 47.37 -7.67
C LYS A 533 -25.58 47.64 -6.82
N ARG A 534 -25.83 46.85 -5.77
CA ARG A 534 -26.98 47.07 -4.87
C ARG A 534 -26.86 48.30 -3.99
N GLU A 535 -25.65 48.73 -3.66
CA GLU A 535 -25.43 50.00 -2.97
C GLU A 535 -25.90 51.19 -3.83
N HIS A 536 -25.73 51.09 -5.14
CA HIS A 536 -26.12 52.14 -6.10
C HIS A 536 -27.56 51.99 -6.62
N ASP A 537 -28.04 50.76 -6.78
CA ASP A 537 -29.42 50.42 -7.15
C ASP A 537 -30.03 49.39 -6.17
N PRO A 538 -30.70 49.85 -5.10
CA PRO A 538 -31.36 48.96 -4.15
C PRO A 538 -32.47 48.09 -4.74
N LYS A 539 -32.96 48.41 -5.95
CA LYS A 539 -34.03 47.67 -6.66
C LYS A 539 -33.50 46.67 -7.69
N LEU A 540 -32.18 46.46 -7.77
CA LEU A 540 -31.56 45.50 -8.67
C LEU A 540 -32.25 44.13 -8.58
N GLN A 541 -32.89 43.69 -9.67
CA GLN A 541 -33.66 42.43 -9.74
C GLN A 541 -32.78 41.20 -10.03
N VAL A 542 -31.53 41.21 -9.57
CA VAL A 542 -30.59 40.10 -9.74
C VAL A 542 -30.44 39.38 -8.41
N HIS A 543 -30.58 38.05 -8.41
CA HIS A 543 -30.43 37.24 -7.19
C HIS A 543 -29.01 37.29 -6.63
N ASP A 544 -28.89 37.07 -5.31
CA ASP A 544 -27.60 36.92 -4.64
C ASP A 544 -26.79 35.76 -5.26
N PRO A 545 -25.57 36.00 -5.76
CA PRO A 545 -24.71 34.95 -6.31
C PRO A 545 -24.47 33.77 -5.36
N MET A 546 -24.41 34.01 -4.04
CA MET A 546 -24.22 32.94 -3.06
C MET A 546 -25.47 32.08 -2.84
N ILE A 547 -26.65 32.55 -3.28
CA ILE A 547 -27.89 31.78 -3.28
C ILE A 547 -28.07 31.06 -4.62
N ALA A 548 -27.74 31.73 -5.72
CA ALA A 548 -27.82 31.16 -7.07
C ALA A 548 -26.77 30.06 -7.30
N MET A 549 -25.57 30.23 -6.72
CA MET A 549 -24.42 29.32 -6.78
C MET A 549 -23.93 28.97 -5.37
N PRO A 550 -24.71 28.20 -4.59
CA PRO A 550 -24.40 27.95 -3.18
C PRO A 550 -23.10 27.15 -2.98
N PRO A 551 -22.31 27.43 -1.92
CA PRO A 551 -21.06 26.72 -1.63
C PRO A 551 -21.20 25.19 -1.70
N GLY A 552 -20.23 24.53 -2.33
CA GLY A 552 -20.23 23.07 -2.51
C GLY A 552 -21.13 22.55 -3.64
N LYS A 553 -22.00 23.37 -4.22
CA LYS A 553 -22.74 22.99 -5.43
C LYS A 553 -21.84 23.10 -6.66
N VAL A 554 -21.62 21.95 -7.29
CA VAL A 554 -20.81 21.77 -8.51
C VAL A 554 -21.54 20.98 -9.60
N ASP A 555 -22.65 20.31 -9.28
CA ASP A 555 -23.42 19.43 -10.15
C ASP A 555 -24.46 20.20 -11.01
N TYR A 556 -23.99 21.10 -11.87
CA TYR A 556 -24.87 21.87 -12.75
C TYR A 556 -25.21 21.10 -14.03
N SER A 557 -26.50 20.94 -14.33
CA SER A 557 -26.93 20.50 -15.66
C SER A 557 -26.69 21.59 -16.70
N LEU A 558 -26.46 21.24 -17.97
CA LEU A 558 -26.33 22.21 -19.08
C LEU A 558 -27.47 23.25 -19.11
N LYS A 559 -28.70 22.83 -18.79
CA LYS A 559 -29.85 23.75 -18.73
C LYS A 559 -29.72 24.77 -17.61
N THR A 560 -29.39 24.32 -16.39
CA THR A 560 -29.21 25.20 -15.23
C THR A 560 -28.00 26.11 -15.42
N PHE A 561 -26.95 25.57 -16.03
CA PHE A 561 -25.73 26.29 -16.38
C PHE A 561 -26.02 27.52 -17.25
N PHE A 562 -26.63 27.36 -18.44
CA PHE A 562 -26.94 28.51 -19.32
C PHE A 562 -27.93 29.52 -18.71
N GLN A 563 -28.79 29.07 -17.80
CA GLN A 563 -29.69 29.97 -17.06
C GLN A 563 -28.93 30.89 -16.11
N VAL A 564 -27.89 30.40 -15.43
CA VAL A 564 -27.06 31.25 -14.53
C VAL A 564 -26.30 32.30 -15.33
N PHE A 565 -25.75 31.97 -16.50
CA PHE A 565 -25.11 32.97 -17.37
C PHE A 565 -26.06 34.12 -17.72
N SER A 566 -27.25 33.77 -18.20
CA SER A 566 -28.23 34.75 -18.69
C SER A 566 -28.86 35.58 -17.56
N ASN A 567 -29.13 34.96 -16.41
CA ASN A 567 -29.89 35.58 -15.32
C ASN A 567 -29.02 36.15 -14.20
N LEU A 568 -27.70 35.97 -14.25
CA LEU A 568 -26.77 36.41 -13.21
C LEU A 568 -25.52 37.05 -13.80
N ILE A 569 -24.67 36.26 -14.45
CA ILE A 569 -23.32 36.70 -14.83
C ILE A 569 -23.37 37.86 -15.82
N TYR A 570 -24.16 37.73 -16.89
CA TYR A 570 -24.23 38.79 -17.90
C TYR A 570 -24.90 40.07 -17.38
N LEU A 571 -25.81 39.97 -16.41
CA LEU A 571 -26.44 41.12 -15.76
C LEU A 571 -25.49 41.82 -14.76
N LEU A 572 -24.67 41.05 -14.04
CA LEU A 572 -23.68 41.61 -13.12
C LEU A 572 -22.50 42.21 -13.88
N CYS A 573 -21.97 41.52 -14.87
CA CYS A 573 -20.86 41.98 -15.70
C CYS A 573 -21.37 42.74 -16.93
N SER A 574 -22.24 43.73 -16.72
CA SER A 574 -22.92 44.47 -17.80
C SER A 574 -22.29 45.83 -18.14
N ASP A 575 -21.28 46.27 -17.40
CA ASP A 575 -20.61 47.57 -17.55
C ASP A 575 -19.08 47.41 -17.52
N LEU A 576 -18.36 48.44 -17.96
CA LEU A 576 -16.90 48.40 -18.08
C LEU A 576 -16.20 48.20 -16.73
N GLU A 577 -16.73 48.76 -15.63
CA GLU A 577 -16.13 48.61 -14.30
C GLU A 577 -16.19 47.14 -13.85
N SER A 578 -17.37 46.54 -13.97
CA SER A 578 -17.61 45.14 -13.60
C SER A 578 -16.83 44.17 -14.49
N ILE A 579 -16.70 44.46 -15.79
CA ILE A 579 -15.85 43.70 -16.72
C ILE A 579 -14.38 43.81 -16.32
N ARG A 580 -13.89 45.01 -15.99
CA ARG A 580 -12.49 45.20 -15.56
C ARG A 580 -12.21 44.46 -14.26
N TYR A 581 -13.11 44.57 -13.29
CA TYR A 581 -12.98 43.95 -11.98
C TYR A 581 -12.97 42.42 -12.07
N SER A 582 -13.95 41.84 -12.76
CA SER A 582 -14.05 40.39 -12.93
C SER A 582 -12.88 39.82 -13.72
N THR A 583 -12.48 40.45 -14.83
CA THR A 583 -11.28 40.03 -15.60
C THR A 583 -10.04 40.00 -14.71
N LYS A 584 -9.77 41.08 -13.95
CA LYS A 584 -8.62 41.14 -13.07
C LYS A 584 -8.64 40.03 -12.01
N ARG A 585 -9.82 39.75 -11.44
CA ARG A 585 -9.97 38.71 -10.42
C ARG A 585 -9.71 37.31 -10.99
N VAL A 586 -10.21 37.02 -12.19
CA VAL A 586 -9.94 35.76 -12.91
C VAL A 586 -8.44 35.56 -13.14
N LEU A 587 -7.72 36.61 -13.57
CA LEU A 587 -6.26 36.53 -13.75
C LEU A 587 -5.51 36.27 -12.43
N GLN A 588 -5.95 36.89 -11.34
CA GLN A 588 -5.39 36.65 -10.00
C GLN A 588 -5.61 35.21 -9.53
N ASP A 589 -6.81 34.67 -9.77
CA ASP A 589 -7.18 33.33 -9.32
C ASP A 589 -6.35 32.26 -10.07
N PHE A 590 -6.16 32.40 -11.40
CA PHE A 590 -5.28 31.51 -12.17
C PHE A 590 -3.80 31.63 -11.79
N GLN A 591 -3.29 32.85 -11.62
CA GLN A 591 -1.91 33.05 -11.16
C GLN A 591 -1.70 32.47 -9.75
N GLY A 592 -2.69 32.60 -8.86
CA GLY A 592 -2.67 32.04 -7.50
C GLY A 592 -2.74 30.52 -7.44
N ASP A 593 -3.23 29.88 -8.51
CA ASP A 593 -3.22 28.43 -8.70
C ASP A 593 -1.92 27.89 -9.32
N GLY A 594 -0.98 28.78 -9.62
CA GLY A 594 0.34 28.44 -10.17
C GLY A 594 0.36 28.30 -11.69
N VAL A 595 -0.67 28.76 -12.41
CA VAL A 595 -0.66 28.82 -13.87
C VAL A 595 0.40 29.81 -14.36
N LYS A 596 1.22 29.39 -15.34
CA LYS A 596 2.32 30.18 -15.93
C LYS A 596 2.01 30.71 -17.32
N TYR A 597 0.97 30.19 -17.96
CA TYR A 597 0.50 30.58 -19.28
C TYR A 597 -1.01 30.36 -19.40
N LEU A 598 -1.73 31.39 -19.83
CA LEU A 598 -3.18 31.40 -19.94
C LEU A 598 -3.63 31.89 -21.32
N GLU A 599 -4.41 31.09 -22.04
CA GLU A 599 -5.18 31.52 -23.21
C GLU A 599 -6.65 31.67 -22.82
N LEU A 600 -7.01 32.85 -22.34
CA LEU A 600 -8.35 33.13 -21.84
C LEU A 600 -9.34 33.31 -23.00
N ARG A 601 -10.51 32.69 -22.90
CA ARG A 601 -11.56 32.77 -23.94
C ARG A 601 -12.62 33.77 -23.56
N THR A 602 -13.14 34.51 -24.54
CA THR A 602 -14.34 35.31 -24.32
C THR A 602 -15.16 35.45 -25.59
N THR A 603 -16.49 35.38 -25.46
CA THR A 603 -17.42 35.79 -26.51
C THR A 603 -17.60 37.30 -26.44
N PRO A 604 -17.16 38.08 -27.45
CA PRO A 604 -17.32 39.53 -27.43
C PRO A 604 -18.78 39.94 -27.32
N ARG A 605 -19.12 40.69 -26.26
CA ARG A 605 -20.49 41.14 -25.99
C ARG A 605 -20.70 42.57 -26.47
N GLU A 606 -21.88 42.80 -27.03
CA GLU A 606 -22.41 44.14 -27.31
C GLU A 606 -23.52 44.43 -26.29
N ILE A 607 -23.40 45.53 -25.56
CA ILE A 607 -24.32 45.92 -24.49
C ILE A 607 -24.86 47.30 -24.83
N GLN A 608 -25.95 47.31 -25.59
CA GLN A 608 -26.51 48.53 -26.18
C GLN A 608 -26.94 49.54 -25.12
N GLU A 609 -27.50 49.08 -23.99
CA GLU A 609 -27.94 49.96 -22.90
C GLU A 609 -26.80 50.75 -22.26
N GLN A 610 -25.57 50.25 -22.35
CA GLN A 610 -24.37 50.88 -21.80
C GLN A 610 -23.44 51.46 -22.89
N GLY A 611 -23.86 51.41 -24.16
CA GLY A 611 -23.05 51.88 -25.30
C GLY A 611 -21.77 51.08 -25.53
N ILE A 612 -21.71 49.82 -25.07
CA ILE A 612 -20.50 48.99 -25.18
C ILE A 612 -20.56 48.18 -26.48
N SER A 613 -19.69 48.51 -27.43
CA SER A 613 -19.50 47.71 -28.65
C SER A 613 -18.63 46.48 -28.39
N LYS A 614 -18.69 45.47 -29.27
CA LYS A 614 -17.80 44.30 -29.21
C LYS A 614 -16.31 44.70 -29.20
N GLU A 615 -15.97 45.74 -29.96
CA GLU A 615 -14.61 46.28 -29.99
C GLU A 615 -14.20 46.88 -28.65
N LEU A 616 -15.05 47.71 -28.04
CA LEU A 616 -14.77 48.30 -26.74
C LEU A 616 -14.69 47.24 -25.63
N TYR A 617 -15.51 46.20 -25.72
CA TYR A 617 -15.45 45.05 -24.82
C TYR A 617 -14.09 44.35 -24.91
N VAL A 618 -13.67 43.97 -26.11
CA VAL A 618 -12.38 43.27 -26.32
C VAL A 618 -11.21 44.15 -25.91
N SER A 619 -11.20 45.43 -26.29
CA SER A 619 -10.12 46.34 -25.88
C SER A 619 -10.06 46.49 -24.36
N THR A 620 -11.21 46.53 -23.67
CA THR A 620 -11.25 46.63 -22.20
C THR A 620 -10.65 45.39 -21.53
N VAL A 621 -10.95 44.19 -22.03
CA VAL A 621 -10.35 42.95 -21.52
C VAL A 621 -8.83 42.94 -21.76
N LEU A 622 -8.39 43.35 -22.96
CA LEU A 622 -6.97 43.45 -23.29
C LEU A 622 -6.24 44.48 -22.45
N ASP A 623 -6.84 45.64 -22.16
CA ASP A 623 -6.26 46.65 -21.27
C ASP A 623 -5.99 46.07 -19.87
N VAL A 624 -6.91 45.26 -19.34
CA VAL A 624 -6.72 44.61 -18.03
C VAL A 624 -5.63 43.55 -18.08
N ILE A 625 -5.53 42.79 -19.18
CA ILE A 625 -4.44 41.84 -19.40
C ILE A 625 -3.09 42.57 -19.45
N ASP A 626 -3.02 43.69 -20.18
CA ASP A 626 -1.84 44.55 -20.29
C ASP A 626 -1.45 45.12 -18.91
N ASP A 627 -2.41 45.62 -18.13
CA ASP A 627 -2.22 46.14 -16.77
C ASP A 627 -1.79 45.07 -15.76
N PHE A 628 -2.17 43.81 -15.99
CA PHE A 628 -1.86 42.68 -15.10
C PHE A 628 -0.51 42.00 -15.44
N LYS A 629 0.06 42.30 -16.61
CA LYS A 629 1.25 41.65 -17.15
C LYS A 629 2.41 41.66 -16.16
N ASN A 630 2.96 40.48 -15.89
CA ASN A 630 4.08 40.28 -14.97
C ASN A 630 4.91 39.04 -15.40
N GLU A 631 6.01 38.76 -14.72
CA GLU A 631 6.89 37.62 -15.04
C GLU A 631 6.32 36.25 -14.63
N ALA A 632 5.31 36.22 -13.76
CA ALA A 632 4.78 34.98 -13.21
C ALA A 632 3.81 34.25 -14.15
N MET A 633 3.02 34.97 -14.94
CA MET A 633 2.05 34.39 -15.87
C MET A 633 1.89 35.24 -17.14
N SER A 634 2.08 34.63 -18.31
CA SER A 634 1.72 35.24 -19.60
C SER A 634 0.26 34.97 -19.92
N THR A 635 -0.47 35.97 -20.39
CA THR A 635 -1.89 35.83 -20.74
C THR A 635 -2.16 36.32 -22.16
N TYR A 636 -2.96 35.55 -22.89
CA TYR A 636 -3.42 35.85 -24.24
C TYR A 636 -4.94 35.66 -24.32
N LEU A 637 -5.55 36.20 -25.39
CA LEU A 637 -7.00 36.16 -25.58
C LEU A 637 -7.39 35.35 -26.82
N ILE A 638 -8.41 34.52 -26.69
CA ILE A 638 -9.11 33.83 -27.77
C ILE A 638 -10.52 34.41 -27.87
N LEU A 639 -10.95 34.78 -29.09
CA LEU A 639 -12.30 35.26 -29.32
C LEU A 639 -13.23 34.11 -29.72
N SER A 640 -14.32 33.97 -28.99
CA SER A 640 -15.26 32.86 -29.12
C SER A 640 -16.42 33.17 -30.05
N ILE A 641 -16.54 32.42 -31.15
CA ILE A 641 -17.68 32.44 -32.04
C ILE A 641 -18.80 31.61 -31.41
N ASP A 642 -19.90 32.26 -31.06
CA ASP A 642 -21.12 31.58 -30.60
C ASP A 642 -21.78 30.87 -31.79
N ARG A 643 -21.86 29.53 -31.73
CA ARG A 643 -22.43 28.69 -32.79
C ARG A 643 -23.91 28.96 -33.10
N THR A 644 -24.61 29.72 -32.26
CA THR A 644 -26.00 30.14 -32.52
C THR A 644 -26.11 31.35 -33.46
N LYS A 645 -24.98 31.99 -33.79
CA LYS A 645 -24.89 33.20 -34.61
C LYS A 645 -24.73 32.92 -36.10
N SER A 646 -24.93 33.95 -36.91
CA SER A 646 -24.83 33.86 -38.36
C SER A 646 -23.37 33.83 -38.86
N ALA A 647 -23.15 33.36 -40.09
CA ALA A 647 -21.82 33.41 -40.74
C ALA A 647 -21.26 34.84 -40.81
N ALA A 648 -22.10 35.84 -41.07
CA ALA A 648 -21.70 37.25 -41.10
C ALA A 648 -21.20 37.73 -39.72
N GLU A 649 -21.84 37.31 -38.63
CA GLU A 649 -21.37 37.63 -37.27
C GLU A 649 -20.04 36.95 -36.95
N ALA A 650 -19.83 35.73 -37.42
CA ALA A 650 -18.57 35.02 -37.29
C ALA A 650 -17.44 35.73 -38.05
N GLU A 651 -17.69 36.20 -39.28
CA GLU A 651 -16.72 37.00 -40.04
C GLU A 651 -16.33 38.30 -39.34
N ILE A 652 -17.31 39.02 -38.78
CA ILE A 652 -17.06 40.25 -38.00
C ILE A 652 -16.17 39.95 -36.79
N LEU A 653 -16.39 38.83 -36.11
CA LEU A 653 -15.57 38.42 -34.96
C LEU A 653 -14.14 38.05 -35.39
N VAL A 654 -13.98 37.35 -36.51
CA VAL A 654 -12.66 37.04 -37.07
C VAL A 654 -11.93 38.33 -37.47
N ASP A 655 -12.60 39.31 -38.08
CA ASP A 655 -12.01 40.62 -38.37
C ASP A 655 -11.56 41.35 -37.09
N LEU A 656 -12.36 41.24 -36.03
CA LEU A 656 -12.00 41.78 -34.72
C LEU A 656 -10.78 41.08 -34.14
N ALA A 657 -10.68 39.76 -34.25
CA ALA A 657 -9.53 38.99 -33.81
C ALA A 657 -8.26 39.36 -34.58
N ILE A 658 -8.36 39.53 -35.90
CA ILE A 658 -7.25 39.98 -36.76
C ILE A 658 -6.80 41.37 -36.34
N LYS A 659 -7.74 42.30 -36.11
CA LYS A 659 -7.45 43.66 -35.68
C LYS A 659 -6.67 43.71 -34.36
N PHE A 660 -7.02 42.87 -33.39
CA PHE A 660 -6.36 42.83 -32.08
C PHE A 660 -5.23 41.81 -31.96
N LYS A 661 -4.83 41.15 -33.06
CA LYS A 661 -3.73 40.17 -33.05
C LYS A 661 -2.44 40.73 -32.49
N GLY A 662 -2.10 41.97 -32.86
CA GLY A 662 -0.90 42.67 -32.36
C GLY A 662 -0.96 43.09 -30.89
N ARG A 663 -2.12 42.96 -30.22
CA ARG A 663 -2.34 43.29 -28.81
C ARG A 663 -2.56 42.07 -27.90
N GLY A 664 -2.37 40.86 -28.41
CA GLY A 664 -2.47 39.64 -27.59
C GLY A 664 -3.66 38.74 -27.89
N VAL A 665 -4.46 39.02 -28.93
CA VAL A 665 -5.39 38.03 -29.46
C VAL A 665 -4.62 37.01 -30.30
N VAL A 666 -4.71 35.73 -29.94
CA VAL A 666 -3.90 34.66 -30.56
C VAL A 666 -4.70 33.65 -31.35
N GLY A 667 -6.02 33.58 -31.15
CA GLY A 667 -6.86 32.60 -31.80
C GLY A 667 -8.34 32.92 -31.79
N VAL A 668 -9.09 32.04 -32.44
CA VAL A 668 -10.55 32.02 -32.42
C VAL A 668 -11.02 30.61 -32.05
N GLU A 669 -12.19 30.54 -31.43
CA GLU A 669 -12.83 29.26 -31.13
C GLU A 669 -14.27 29.19 -31.64
N LEU A 670 -14.82 27.98 -31.67
CA LEU A 670 -16.26 27.74 -31.79
C LEU A 670 -16.80 27.21 -30.45
N GLY A 671 -17.62 28.03 -29.78
CA GLY A 671 -18.27 27.70 -28.52
C GLY A 671 -19.79 27.87 -28.57
N GLY A 672 -20.43 27.89 -27.40
CA GLY A 672 -21.88 28.05 -27.26
C GLY A 672 -22.65 26.73 -27.21
N ASN A 673 -23.99 26.78 -27.18
CA ASN A 673 -24.82 25.61 -26.91
C ASN A 673 -24.70 24.54 -28.02
N PRO A 674 -24.14 23.35 -27.75
CA PRO A 674 -23.85 22.35 -28.76
C PRO A 674 -25.11 21.75 -29.42
N SER A 675 -26.31 22.00 -28.89
CA SER A 675 -27.58 21.55 -29.48
C SER A 675 -28.10 22.44 -30.62
N LYS A 676 -27.42 23.54 -30.94
CA LYS A 676 -27.96 24.60 -31.83
C LYS A 676 -26.96 25.04 -32.89
N GLY A 677 -27.47 25.38 -34.08
CA GLY A 677 -26.69 25.98 -35.17
C GLY A 677 -26.05 24.96 -36.12
N ASP A 678 -26.05 25.29 -37.42
CA ASP A 678 -25.35 24.53 -38.47
C ASP A 678 -23.90 25.01 -38.54
N VAL A 679 -22.96 24.17 -38.09
CA VAL A 679 -21.55 24.55 -38.04
C VAL A 679 -20.93 24.77 -39.43
N SER A 680 -21.52 24.22 -40.50
CA SER A 680 -20.95 24.29 -41.85
C SER A 680 -20.87 25.72 -42.40
N VAL A 681 -21.68 26.63 -41.87
CA VAL A 681 -21.71 28.04 -42.28
C VAL A 681 -20.47 28.82 -41.82
N PHE A 682 -19.68 28.29 -40.89
CA PHE A 682 -18.51 28.98 -40.32
C PHE A 682 -17.20 28.66 -41.04
N LYS A 683 -17.23 27.81 -42.08
CA LYS A 683 -16.02 27.36 -42.80
C LYS A 683 -15.16 28.51 -43.30
N ASP A 684 -15.80 29.52 -43.90
CA ASP A 684 -15.08 30.65 -44.50
C ASP A 684 -14.46 31.56 -43.43
N ALA A 685 -15.15 31.75 -42.29
CA ALA A 685 -14.63 32.48 -41.15
C ALA A 685 -13.36 31.82 -40.56
N PHE A 686 -13.39 30.50 -40.33
CA PHE A 686 -12.21 29.77 -39.84
C PHE A 686 -11.07 29.72 -40.87
N SER A 687 -11.39 29.60 -42.17
CA SER A 687 -10.39 29.72 -43.23
C SER A 687 -9.71 31.09 -43.22
N LYS A 688 -10.48 32.16 -43.06
CA LYS A 688 -9.97 33.54 -42.94
C LYS A 688 -9.09 33.71 -41.71
N ALA A 689 -9.49 33.15 -40.56
CA ALA A 689 -8.68 33.17 -39.34
C ALA A 689 -7.31 32.48 -39.55
N LYS A 690 -7.31 31.28 -40.14
CA LYS A 690 -6.08 30.52 -40.42
C LYS A 690 -5.15 31.22 -41.41
N GLN A 691 -5.71 31.80 -42.48
CA GLN A 691 -4.94 32.59 -43.46
C GLN A 691 -4.26 33.82 -42.83
N ASN A 692 -4.82 34.36 -41.76
CA ASN A 692 -4.25 35.48 -41.00
C ASN A 692 -3.42 35.01 -39.80
N GLY A 693 -3.12 33.71 -39.69
CA GLY A 693 -2.27 33.13 -38.66
C GLY A 693 -2.83 33.26 -37.24
N LEU A 694 -4.16 33.18 -37.08
CA LEU A 694 -4.80 32.95 -35.79
C LEU A 694 -4.92 31.43 -35.56
N GLY A 695 -4.69 30.99 -34.33
CA GLY A 695 -4.93 29.61 -33.94
C GLY A 695 -6.42 29.26 -33.90
N ILE A 696 -6.75 28.00 -34.15
CA ILE A 696 -8.13 27.49 -34.13
C ILE A 696 -8.26 26.40 -33.07
N THR A 697 -9.18 26.60 -32.13
CA THR A 697 -9.63 25.56 -31.18
C THR A 697 -11.13 25.37 -31.27
N LEU A 698 -11.64 24.15 -31.10
CA LEU A 698 -13.07 23.83 -31.28
C LEU A 698 -13.58 22.94 -30.15
N HIS A 699 -14.75 23.25 -29.59
CA HIS A 699 -15.51 22.29 -28.80
C HIS A 699 -15.93 21.12 -29.71
N PHE A 700 -15.56 19.89 -29.33
CA PHE A 700 -15.66 18.74 -30.23
C PHE A 700 -16.25 17.53 -29.54
N ALA A 701 -17.39 17.03 -30.05
CA ALA A 701 -18.09 15.85 -29.52
C ALA A 701 -18.38 15.91 -28.00
N GLU A 702 -18.64 17.09 -27.45
CA GLU A 702 -18.89 17.33 -26.02
C GLU A 702 -20.14 16.59 -25.51
N VAL A 703 -21.16 16.42 -26.36
CA VAL A 703 -22.45 15.82 -26.02
C VAL A 703 -22.90 14.87 -27.13
N GLU A 704 -23.66 13.83 -26.76
CA GLU A 704 -24.03 12.72 -27.66
C GLU A 704 -24.67 13.18 -28.99
N TYR A 705 -25.46 14.27 -28.98
CA TYR A 705 -26.10 14.80 -30.18
C TYR A 705 -25.20 15.72 -31.03
N SER A 706 -24.08 16.24 -30.52
CA SER A 706 -23.07 16.96 -31.32
C SER A 706 -22.01 16.02 -31.92
N SER A 707 -22.19 14.71 -31.74
CA SER A 707 -21.30 13.66 -32.26
C SER A 707 -21.72 13.06 -33.59
N SER A 708 -22.57 13.75 -34.36
CA SER A 708 -22.93 13.25 -35.70
C SER A 708 -21.69 13.20 -36.61
N PRO A 709 -21.44 12.11 -37.35
CA PRO A 709 -20.26 12.00 -38.22
C PRO A 709 -20.12 13.16 -39.21
N LYS A 710 -21.25 13.71 -39.67
CA LYS A 710 -21.30 14.88 -40.55
C LYS A 710 -20.75 16.14 -39.87
N GLU A 711 -21.18 16.42 -38.64
CA GLU A 711 -20.72 17.58 -37.87
C GLU A 711 -19.23 17.45 -37.54
N LEU A 712 -18.79 16.30 -37.03
CA LEU A 712 -17.39 16.06 -36.67
C LEU A 712 -16.46 16.17 -37.88
N THR A 713 -16.85 15.60 -39.02
CA THR A 713 -16.09 15.75 -40.28
C THR A 713 -16.04 17.20 -40.74
N THR A 714 -17.12 17.97 -40.56
CA THR A 714 -17.18 19.39 -40.90
C THR A 714 -16.23 20.21 -40.02
N LEU A 715 -16.26 19.99 -38.70
CA LEU A 715 -15.35 20.65 -37.75
C LEU A 715 -13.88 20.32 -38.04
N LEU A 716 -13.56 19.04 -38.33
CA LEU A 716 -12.20 18.65 -38.73
C LEU A 716 -11.77 19.25 -40.07
N SER A 717 -12.71 19.64 -40.94
CA SER A 717 -12.41 20.32 -42.20
C SER A 717 -11.92 21.75 -42.01
N PHE A 718 -12.16 22.35 -40.84
CA PHE A 718 -11.65 23.68 -40.48
C PHE A 718 -10.15 23.66 -40.12
N GLN A 719 -9.54 22.46 -40.10
CA GLN A 719 -8.15 22.24 -39.71
C GLN A 719 -7.84 22.81 -38.32
N PRO A 720 -8.56 22.39 -37.26
CA PRO A 720 -8.29 22.88 -35.91
C PRO A 720 -6.88 22.49 -35.45
N ASP A 721 -6.26 23.38 -34.69
CA ASP A 721 -4.96 23.15 -34.05
C ASP A 721 -5.15 22.45 -32.69
N ARG A 722 -6.29 22.67 -32.03
CA ARG A 722 -6.70 21.99 -30.80
C ARG A 722 -8.18 21.61 -30.79
N LEU A 723 -8.54 20.59 -30.00
CA LEU A 723 -9.91 20.16 -29.76
C LEU A 723 -10.20 20.12 -28.25
N GLY A 724 -11.34 20.67 -27.86
CA GLY A 724 -11.83 20.67 -26.49
C GLY A 724 -12.81 19.54 -26.19
N HIS A 725 -12.75 19.03 -24.97
CA HIS A 725 -13.55 17.96 -24.39
C HIS A 725 -13.43 16.57 -25.03
N VAL A 726 -13.63 16.41 -26.35
CA VAL A 726 -13.45 15.14 -27.10
C VAL A 726 -14.04 13.90 -26.42
N ILE A 727 -15.29 14.02 -25.96
CA ILE A 727 -15.95 13.01 -25.11
C ILE A 727 -16.55 11.87 -25.94
N ASN A 728 -17.53 12.21 -26.78
CA ASN A 728 -18.38 11.25 -27.48
C ASN A 728 -17.87 11.02 -28.92
N VAL A 729 -16.58 10.71 -29.07
CA VAL A 729 -15.92 10.59 -30.39
C VAL A 729 -16.02 9.16 -30.93
N PRO A 730 -16.55 8.93 -32.14
CA PRO A 730 -16.52 7.63 -32.82
C PRO A 730 -15.09 7.15 -33.12
N ASP A 731 -14.86 5.84 -33.22
CA ASP A 731 -13.50 5.29 -33.33
C ASP A 731 -12.76 5.68 -34.61
N ASP A 732 -13.44 5.79 -35.75
CA ASP A 732 -12.88 6.26 -37.01
C ASP A 732 -12.39 7.72 -36.92
N ILE A 733 -13.13 8.56 -36.18
CA ILE A 733 -12.75 9.95 -35.91
C ILE A 733 -11.60 10.01 -34.90
N LYS A 734 -11.56 9.12 -33.91
CA LYS A 734 -10.41 9.05 -32.96
C LYS A 734 -9.11 8.74 -33.69
N GLU A 735 -9.14 7.80 -34.64
CA GLU A 735 -7.97 7.48 -35.47
C GLU A 735 -7.50 8.68 -36.28
N GLU A 736 -8.42 9.47 -36.84
CA GLU A 736 -8.08 10.68 -37.59
C GLU A 736 -7.46 11.77 -36.71
N ILE A 737 -7.98 11.97 -35.49
CA ILE A 737 -7.41 12.89 -34.49
C ILE A 737 -5.98 12.48 -34.14
N SER A 738 -5.76 11.18 -33.84
CA SER A 738 -4.44 10.64 -33.54
C SER A 738 -3.48 10.74 -34.71
N ARG A 739 -3.94 10.48 -35.93
CA ARG A 739 -3.13 10.60 -37.15
C ARG A 739 -2.63 12.02 -37.38
N ARG A 740 -3.45 13.02 -37.05
CA ARG A 740 -3.12 14.45 -37.17
C ARG A 740 -2.37 15.01 -35.96
N LYS A 741 -2.28 14.26 -34.86
CA LYS A 741 -1.67 14.68 -33.57
C LYS A 741 -2.23 16.01 -33.06
N ILE A 742 -3.55 16.18 -33.13
CA ILE A 742 -4.22 17.40 -32.69
C ILE A 742 -4.12 17.51 -31.16
N GLY A 743 -3.83 18.70 -30.64
CA GLY A 743 -3.78 18.94 -29.19
C GLY A 743 -5.16 18.82 -28.55
N LEU A 744 -5.24 18.18 -27.39
CA LEU A 744 -6.50 17.86 -26.70
C LEU A 744 -6.59 18.59 -25.37
N GLU A 745 -7.62 19.42 -25.21
CA GLU A 745 -7.90 20.15 -23.98
C GLU A 745 -8.95 19.37 -23.18
N LEU A 746 -8.53 18.75 -22.08
CA LEU A 746 -9.33 17.80 -21.31
C LEU A 746 -9.64 18.36 -19.92
N CYS A 747 -10.91 18.46 -19.60
CA CYS A 747 -11.41 19.02 -18.35
C CYS A 747 -12.13 17.94 -17.52
N LEU A 748 -11.45 17.32 -16.55
CA LEU A 748 -11.96 16.13 -15.87
C LEU A 748 -13.17 16.46 -15.00
N SER A 749 -13.04 17.47 -14.13
CA SER A 749 -14.10 17.80 -13.17
C SER A 749 -15.39 18.25 -13.84
N CYS A 750 -15.32 19.14 -14.84
CA CYS A 750 -16.54 19.64 -15.51
C CYS A 750 -17.26 18.50 -16.24
N ASN A 751 -16.52 17.59 -16.90
CA ASN A 751 -17.10 16.47 -17.63
C ASN A 751 -17.84 15.50 -16.69
N VAL A 752 -17.30 15.27 -15.49
CA VAL A 752 -17.94 14.44 -14.45
C VAL A 752 -19.11 15.17 -13.79
N HIS A 753 -18.89 16.40 -13.32
CA HIS A 753 -19.88 17.19 -12.58
C HIS A 753 -21.10 17.55 -13.42
N ALA A 754 -20.89 17.91 -14.70
CA ALA A 754 -21.97 18.20 -15.65
C ALA A 754 -22.61 16.94 -16.26
N LYS A 755 -22.13 15.74 -15.88
CA LYS A 755 -22.61 14.43 -16.37
C LYS A 755 -22.52 14.31 -17.89
N LEU A 756 -21.42 14.80 -18.47
CA LEU A 756 -21.12 14.65 -19.89
C LEU A 756 -20.57 13.26 -20.22
N ILE A 757 -20.03 12.56 -19.22
CA ILE A 757 -19.67 11.15 -19.30
C ILE A 757 -20.59 10.27 -18.46
N THR A 758 -20.61 8.98 -18.76
CA THR A 758 -21.20 7.95 -17.88
C THR A 758 -20.13 7.44 -16.93
N GLY A 759 -20.40 7.45 -15.62
CA GLY A 759 -19.47 6.96 -14.59
C GLY A 759 -18.83 8.08 -13.77
N GLY A 760 -17.66 7.80 -13.21
CA GLY A 760 -16.86 8.73 -12.39
C GLY A 760 -15.54 9.12 -13.07
N TYR A 761 -14.62 9.69 -12.29
CA TYR A 761 -13.29 10.08 -12.79
C TYR A 761 -12.50 8.94 -13.45
N PRO A 762 -12.49 7.68 -12.94
CA PRO A 762 -11.80 6.58 -13.61
C PRO A 762 -12.34 6.24 -15.01
N ASP A 763 -13.60 6.59 -15.29
CA ASP A 763 -14.26 6.36 -16.59
C ASP A 763 -14.02 7.50 -17.58
N HIS A 764 -13.30 8.56 -17.18
CA HIS A 764 -13.05 9.71 -18.03
C HIS A 764 -12.15 9.36 -19.23
N HIS A 765 -12.47 9.89 -20.42
CA HIS A 765 -11.77 9.59 -21.67
C HIS A 765 -10.27 9.98 -21.67
N PHE A 766 -9.81 10.75 -20.68
CA PHE A 766 -8.39 10.94 -20.38
C PHE A 766 -7.64 9.60 -20.31
N GLY A 767 -8.23 8.58 -19.69
CA GLY A 767 -7.65 7.24 -19.60
C GLY A 767 -7.38 6.59 -20.96
N TYR A 768 -8.17 6.92 -21.98
CA TYR A 768 -7.94 6.48 -23.35
C TYR A 768 -6.87 7.34 -24.05
N TRP A 769 -7.05 8.67 -24.03
CA TRP A 769 -6.20 9.57 -24.81
C TRP A 769 -4.76 9.62 -24.31
N ARG A 770 -4.50 9.44 -23.01
CA ARG A 770 -3.15 9.47 -22.44
C ARG A 770 -2.19 8.42 -23.01
N HIS A 771 -2.74 7.38 -23.64
CA HIS A 771 -1.98 6.32 -24.30
C HIS A 771 -1.83 6.54 -25.82
N LYS A 772 -2.24 7.69 -26.33
CA LYS A 772 -2.13 8.08 -27.75
C LYS A 772 -1.07 9.15 -27.94
N ASP A 773 -0.55 9.25 -29.15
CA ASP A 773 0.48 10.22 -29.54
C ASP A 773 -0.10 11.63 -29.84
N CYS A 774 -1.08 12.05 -29.03
CA CYS A 774 -1.65 13.40 -29.07
C CYS A 774 -1.15 14.19 -27.86
N PRO A 775 -0.79 15.48 -28.02
CA PRO A 775 -0.56 16.36 -26.88
C PRO A 775 -1.84 16.49 -26.05
N ILE A 776 -1.75 16.29 -24.73
CA ILE A 776 -2.86 16.47 -23.80
C ILE A 776 -2.55 17.65 -22.90
N ILE A 777 -3.56 18.49 -22.70
CA ILE A 777 -3.53 19.61 -21.78
C ILE A 777 -4.70 19.41 -20.81
N LEU A 778 -4.37 19.30 -19.52
CA LEU A 778 -5.37 19.28 -18.47
C LEU A 778 -5.79 20.73 -18.20
N CYS A 779 -7.07 21.01 -18.41
CA CYS A 779 -7.63 22.35 -18.30
C CYS A 779 -8.81 22.36 -17.32
N THR A 780 -9.15 23.55 -16.85
CA THR A 780 -10.42 23.79 -16.17
C THR A 780 -11.37 24.53 -17.10
N ASP A 781 -12.59 24.01 -17.23
CA ASP A 781 -13.67 24.74 -17.88
C ASP A 781 -14.60 25.31 -16.82
N ASP A 782 -15.02 26.56 -17.01
CA ASP A 782 -15.90 27.31 -16.12
C ASP A 782 -15.60 27.13 -14.60
N VAL A 783 -14.34 27.32 -14.19
CA VAL A 783 -13.87 27.09 -12.81
C VAL A 783 -14.70 27.79 -11.72
N GLY A 784 -15.35 28.92 -12.03
CA GLY A 784 -16.24 29.61 -11.10
C GLY A 784 -17.48 28.80 -10.71
N PHE A 785 -17.92 27.89 -11.59
CA PHE A 785 -19.04 26.97 -11.37
C PHE A 785 -18.60 25.67 -10.72
N PHE A 786 -17.62 25.00 -11.34
CA PHE A 786 -17.23 23.65 -10.95
C PHE A 786 -16.25 23.63 -9.78
N CYS A 787 -15.69 24.78 -9.41
CA CYS A 787 -14.79 24.96 -8.26
C CYS A 787 -13.62 23.98 -8.26
N SER A 788 -13.07 23.73 -9.44
CA SER A 788 -11.92 22.85 -9.67
C SER A 788 -10.83 23.65 -10.41
N PRO A 789 -9.90 24.28 -9.68
CA PRO A 789 -8.74 24.92 -10.27
C PRO A 789 -7.90 23.94 -11.09
N VAL A 790 -6.99 24.45 -11.93
CA VAL A 790 -6.14 23.62 -12.79
C VAL A 790 -5.29 22.66 -11.95
N SER A 791 -4.82 23.09 -10.78
CA SER A 791 -4.08 22.21 -9.85
C SER A 791 -4.90 21.01 -9.36
N ASP A 792 -6.21 21.15 -9.23
CA ASP A 792 -7.11 20.06 -8.87
C ASP A 792 -7.33 19.11 -10.06
N GLU A 793 -7.39 19.61 -11.30
CA GLU A 793 -7.46 18.76 -12.50
C GLU A 793 -6.25 17.82 -12.61
N TYR A 794 -5.04 18.34 -12.33
CA TYR A 794 -3.82 17.54 -12.26
C TYR A 794 -3.85 16.52 -11.13
N LEU A 795 -4.37 16.91 -9.95
CA LEU A 795 -4.49 16.00 -8.81
C LEU A 795 -5.53 14.89 -9.08
N LEU A 796 -6.65 15.23 -9.71
CA LEU A 796 -7.68 14.30 -10.15
C LEU A 796 -7.10 13.31 -11.18
N ALA A 797 -6.33 13.80 -12.15
CA ALA A 797 -5.66 12.94 -13.12
C ALA A 797 -4.67 11.97 -12.44
N ALA A 798 -3.84 12.46 -11.52
CA ALA A 798 -2.91 11.62 -10.79
C ALA A 798 -3.61 10.56 -9.92
N THR A 799 -4.62 10.97 -9.15
CA THR A 799 -5.31 10.10 -8.19
C THR A 799 -6.14 9.02 -8.89
N ASN A 800 -6.77 9.34 -10.03
CA ASN A 800 -7.70 8.41 -10.70
C ASN A 800 -7.04 7.59 -11.81
N PHE A 801 -5.86 7.97 -12.29
CA PHE A 801 -5.16 7.29 -13.38
C PHE A 801 -3.74 6.82 -13.01
N ASN A 802 -3.38 6.83 -11.72
CA ASN A 802 -2.08 6.42 -11.20
C ASN A 802 -0.92 7.12 -11.94
N LEU A 803 -0.95 8.46 -12.01
CA LEU A 803 0.15 9.23 -12.55
C LEU A 803 1.08 9.68 -11.44
N ASP A 804 2.38 9.50 -11.65
CA ASP A 804 3.41 10.06 -10.79
C ASP A 804 3.79 11.50 -11.17
N GLN A 805 4.70 12.10 -10.41
CA GLN A 805 5.19 13.46 -10.66
C GLN A 805 5.85 13.60 -12.04
N SER A 806 6.56 12.57 -12.52
CA SER A 806 7.23 12.59 -13.82
C SER A 806 6.22 12.58 -14.97
N ALA A 807 5.18 11.76 -14.88
CA ALA A 807 4.09 11.72 -15.85
C ALA A 807 3.33 13.05 -15.90
N LEU A 808 3.12 13.72 -14.75
CA LEU A 808 2.51 15.06 -14.74
C LEU A 808 3.43 16.12 -15.37
N LEU A 809 4.74 16.05 -15.15
CA LEU A 809 5.72 16.92 -15.81
C LEU A 809 5.74 16.72 -17.33
N ASP A 810 5.68 15.46 -17.79
CA ASP A 810 5.59 15.12 -19.21
C ASP A 810 4.32 15.67 -19.86
N ILE A 811 3.17 15.60 -19.17
CA ILE A 811 1.92 16.23 -19.62
C ILE A 811 2.10 17.75 -19.76
N CYS A 812 2.66 18.43 -18.75
CA CYS A 812 2.97 19.87 -18.84
C CYS A 812 3.88 20.19 -20.03
N ARG A 813 4.94 19.39 -20.22
CA ARG A 813 5.95 19.58 -21.25
C ARG A 813 5.36 19.43 -22.65
N LYS A 814 4.60 18.36 -22.89
CA LYS A 814 3.90 18.12 -24.17
C LYS A 814 2.84 19.18 -24.47
N GLY A 815 2.17 19.70 -23.43
CA GLY A 815 1.17 20.75 -23.60
C GLY A 815 1.73 22.04 -24.22
N ILE A 816 3.01 22.37 -23.97
CA ILE A 816 3.66 23.59 -24.48
C ILE A 816 3.62 23.66 -26.02
N ASP A 817 3.74 22.53 -26.70
CA ASP A 817 3.73 22.53 -28.17
C ASP A 817 2.40 22.98 -28.77
N SER A 818 1.32 22.88 -28.00
CA SER A 818 -0.04 23.20 -28.42
C SER A 818 -0.45 24.65 -28.17
N ILE A 819 0.37 25.46 -27.47
CA ILE A 819 0.04 26.87 -27.23
C ILE A 819 0.13 27.69 -28.53
N PHE A 820 -0.67 28.76 -28.61
CA PHE A 820 -0.60 29.77 -29.66
C PHE A 820 0.39 30.91 -29.34
N GLY A 821 0.94 30.91 -28.11
CA GLY A 821 2.10 31.68 -27.73
C GLY A 821 3.29 31.36 -28.65
N GLY A 822 3.95 32.42 -29.14
CA GLY A 822 5.07 32.28 -30.07
C GLY A 822 6.26 31.50 -29.49
N PRO A 823 7.31 31.24 -30.30
CA PRO A 823 8.45 30.41 -29.90
C PRO A 823 9.14 30.83 -28.58
N GLN A 824 9.20 32.13 -28.31
CA GLN A 824 9.79 32.68 -27.08
C GLN A 824 9.03 32.25 -25.82
N GLU A 825 7.69 32.18 -25.89
CA GLU A 825 6.89 31.71 -24.75
C GLU A 825 7.05 30.21 -24.54
N LYS A 826 7.17 29.44 -25.63
CA LYS A 826 7.45 27.99 -25.54
C LYS A 826 8.79 27.74 -24.85
N GLU A 827 9.83 28.45 -25.26
CA GLU A 827 11.16 28.35 -24.64
C GLU A 827 11.12 28.74 -23.15
N ARG A 828 10.44 29.84 -22.80
CA ARG A 828 10.25 30.27 -21.41
C ARG A 828 9.58 29.18 -20.55
N LEU A 829 8.54 28.53 -21.08
CA LEU A 829 7.81 27.48 -20.37
C LEU A 829 8.63 26.20 -20.24
N TYR A 830 9.37 25.80 -21.28
CA TYR A 830 10.30 24.68 -21.18
C TYR A 830 11.34 24.92 -20.08
N SER A 831 11.97 26.11 -20.05
CA SER A 831 12.92 26.47 -18.99
C SER A 831 12.30 26.58 -17.59
N LEU A 832 10.99 26.82 -17.47
CA LEU A 832 10.29 26.79 -16.18
C LEU A 832 10.05 25.35 -15.71
N ILE A 833 9.67 24.44 -16.61
CA ILE A 833 9.54 23.02 -16.30
C ILE A 833 10.90 22.43 -15.95
N ASP A 834 11.95 22.72 -16.74
CA ASP A 834 13.30 22.21 -16.49
C ASP A 834 13.81 22.63 -15.11
N ARG A 835 13.69 23.92 -14.75
CA ARG A 835 14.07 24.40 -13.42
C ARG A 835 13.24 23.80 -12.29
N PHE A 836 11.94 23.64 -12.51
CA PHE A 836 11.09 23.00 -11.51
C PHE A 836 11.46 21.52 -11.31
N GLU A 837 11.78 20.82 -12.39
CA GLU A 837 12.27 19.44 -12.36
C GLU A 837 13.63 19.33 -11.67
N GLU A 838 14.55 20.29 -11.90
CA GLU A 838 15.82 20.40 -11.17
C GLU A 838 15.63 20.66 -9.66
N GLU A 839 14.67 21.50 -9.27
CA GLU A 839 14.36 21.80 -7.85
C GLU A 839 13.75 20.61 -7.10
N LEU A 840 13.16 19.65 -7.81
CA LEU A 840 12.62 18.41 -7.24
C LEU A 840 13.70 17.34 -6.98
N GLN A 841 14.83 17.41 -7.70
CA GLN A 841 15.95 16.46 -7.61
C GLN A 841 16.87 16.79 -6.43
#